data_AF-I1CJV7-F1
#
_entry.id   AF-I1CJV7-F1
#
_cell.length_a   1.000
_cell.length_b   1.000
_cell.length_c   1.000
_cell.angle_alpha   90.00
_cell.angle_beta   90.00
_cell.angle_gamma   90.00
#
_symmetry.space_group_name_H-M   'P 1'
#
loop_
_entity.id
_entity.type
_entity.pdbx_description
1 polymer ?
#
loop_
_entity_poly.entity_id
_entity_poly.type
_entity_poly.pdbx_seq_one_letter_code
_entity_poly.pdbx_strand_id
1 'polypeptide(L)'
;MARWLADRSLTVLNGPLAHGIPTWVGFRDDREMSSIIDMFLTNASLLSPRLDIASDLSLGSDHRLLTLSFSFAQSSASESSSVTSDATLHPRRLWNLSRLGEPDPCQLYQDTFRSSSAPLLSQLKRLVQHPPSSRPPIDDLNASLNNIIYRSLDSSIGDRPPRPSHWKKYWTQQLQDAADYRNRCYRRWRRAFGIDKVYWWHQHQQANVSFRQAVTNAKRLSWQAFCKSLESDFTKAISKVKQLKRRHQSSASFSHPDGPSKAVEVMASHLASVFDGSLLPPTRPLPPPSPSSLGLPLGLHGSSPSGSSPFGTSPSGPPDSSNSLFTPLTIHTYIGQLPTRKAPGTDHIKAEMLKPISTDLSHLLSWFFSLCCQWSYVPSLWRHAQVYPIFKKGDSSLPSNYRPISLTSVFRKLLELSLAPWLASVSPRLDLAQGGFRPRRSALDQALCLHELMQSYYRRSHRLPVVAFLDIKSAYDTVDRRVIWDALSRSGAGSSPCLPLLVHLFDDVSVSVLVSNHSSAPFSPVTGVLQGSVLSPHLYSVYINSLPSLLRQVAAPATHLVPSSGSADAGMVPVNSLLFADDVAVIGSAKSVKEMLKLCEDHSLSLGYRWNPLKCAVLNHPTSSSSSSGSTQLKLYGTSLPLVDKFVYLGMPFVKTGLSAASVLSLRSPGVLKLMSILNLIGVNRQGFSLLLCSRIYATFVRPKFEYGLAISKFTTAQVKEIERLQDRCLRMMVGGHATSSTSVIKHLYFAIYASPHRCAYYSFLPSCSLSASLVSPVADGLLGARLSSNHPFAKQSALPGFAFSCSVLRYSAQDLLPPVS
;
A
#
# COMPACT_ATOMS: atom_id res chain seq x y z
N MET A 1 -0.32 52.29 15.05
CA MET A 1 0.41 51.52 14.03
C MET A 1 1.92 51.75 14.10
N ALA A 2 2.45 52.97 13.93
CA ALA A 2 3.89 53.24 13.98
C ALA A 2 4.62 52.67 15.23
N ARG A 3 4.06 52.84 16.44
CA ARG A 3 4.60 52.24 17.68
C ARG A 3 4.75 50.71 17.60
N TRP A 4 3.70 50.01 17.15
CA TRP A 4 3.71 48.54 16.99
C TRP A 4 4.74 48.02 15.97
N LEU A 5 5.07 48.83 14.96
CA LEU A 5 6.14 48.51 14.00
C LEU A 5 7.53 48.68 14.62
N ALA A 6 7.73 49.75 15.39
CA ALA A 6 8.97 50.01 16.12
C ALA A 6 9.23 48.91 17.18
N ASP A 7 8.24 48.57 18.00
CA ASP A 7 8.34 47.54 19.04
C ASP A 7 8.74 46.15 18.50
N ARG A 8 8.52 45.90 17.20
CA ARG A 8 8.82 44.62 16.53
C ARG A 8 9.97 44.69 15.54
N SER A 9 10.69 45.82 15.47
CA SER A 9 11.77 46.06 14.48
C SER A 9 11.33 45.79 13.03
N LEU A 10 10.09 46.16 12.69
CA LEU A 10 9.50 45.95 11.36
C LEU A 10 9.63 47.21 10.49
N THR A 11 10.47 47.14 9.46
CA THR A 11 10.58 48.18 8.42
C THR A 11 9.45 48.02 7.40
N VAL A 12 8.79 49.13 7.04
CA VAL A 12 7.78 49.16 5.98
C VAL A 12 8.47 49.46 4.64
N LEU A 13 8.49 48.50 3.72
CA LEU A 13 9.26 48.56 2.47
C LEU A 13 8.63 49.46 1.39
N ASN A 14 7.31 49.61 1.35
CA ASN A 14 6.67 50.56 0.43
C ASN A 14 7.00 52.03 0.78
N GLY A 15 7.29 52.31 2.05
CA GLY A 15 7.69 53.63 2.55
C GLY A 15 8.90 54.23 1.82
N PRO A 16 10.05 53.53 1.73
CA PRO A 16 11.21 54.00 0.98
C PRO A 16 11.24 53.54 -0.49
N LEU A 17 10.69 52.37 -0.86
CA LEU A 17 10.88 51.82 -2.21
C LEU A 17 9.81 52.23 -3.23
N ALA A 18 8.62 52.65 -2.79
CA ALA A 18 7.51 53.03 -3.66
C ALA A 18 6.62 54.12 -3.02
N HIS A 19 7.27 55.14 -2.44
CA HIS A 19 6.60 56.15 -1.62
C HIS A 19 5.46 56.85 -2.38
N GLY A 20 4.29 57.00 -1.74
CA GLY A 20 3.17 57.77 -2.30
C GLY A 20 2.47 57.13 -3.51
N ILE A 21 2.93 55.99 -4.03
CA ILE A 21 2.31 55.34 -5.19
C ILE A 21 1.10 54.52 -4.72
N PRO A 22 -0.15 54.85 -5.16
CA PRO A 22 -1.33 54.12 -4.73
C PRO A 22 -1.31 52.67 -5.20
N THR A 23 -1.56 51.74 -4.27
CA THR A 23 -1.66 50.30 -4.56
C THR A 23 -3.07 49.91 -4.96
N TRP A 24 -4.07 50.72 -4.61
CA TRP A 24 -5.48 50.55 -4.93
C TRP A 24 -6.06 51.76 -5.67
N VAL A 25 -6.94 51.50 -6.64
CA VAL A 25 -7.68 52.50 -7.40
C VAL A 25 -9.13 52.05 -7.59
N GLY A 26 -10.08 52.84 -7.10
CA GLY A 26 -11.51 52.66 -7.29
C GLY A 26 -12.17 53.88 -7.92
N PHE A 27 -13.41 53.74 -8.36
CA PHE A 27 -14.21 54.83 -8.93
C PHE A 27 -15.50 54.99 -8.12
N ARG A 28 -15.82 56.22 -7.74
CA ARG A 28 -17.06 56.58 -7.06
C ARG A 28 -17.53 57.94 -7.57
N ASP A 29 -18.80 58.04 -7.94
CA ASP A 29 -19.44 59.26 -8.43
C ASP A 29 -18.63 59.93 -9.59
N ASP A 30 -18.19 59.10 -10.54
CA ASP A 30 -17.31 59.42 -11.69
C ASP A 30 -15.93 60.05 -11.35
N ARG A 31 -15.52 60.02 -10.08
CA ARG A 31 -14.18 60.43 -9.63
C ARG A 31 -13.30 59.22 -9.33
N GLU A 32 -12.05 59.29 -9.77
CA GLU A 32 -11.02 58.31 -9.40
C GLU A 32 -10.61 58.54 -7.94
N MET A 33 -10.72 57.51 -7.11
CA MET A 33 -10.22 57.48 -5.74
C MET A 33 -9.06 56.50 -5.69
N SER A 34 -7.97 56.86 -5.02
CA SER A 34 -6.81 55.99 -4.89
C SER A 34 -6.28 55.98 -3.47
N SER A 35 -5.64 54.88 -3.07
CA SER A 35 -5.10 54.71 -1.73
C SER A 35 -3.93 53.73 -1.71
N ILE A 36 -3.14 53.80 -0.63
CA ILE A 36 -2.06 52.85 -0.32
C ILE A 36 -2.58 51.99 0.81
N ILE A 37 -3.02 50.77 0.50
CA ILE A 37 -3.60 49.84 1.49
C ILE A 37 -2.74 48.58 1.70
N ASP A 38 -1.79 48.32 0.81
CA ASP A 38 -0.89 47.17 0.92
C ASP A 38 0.45 47.58 1.58
N MET A 39 0.73 47.04 2.77
CA MET A 39 1.97 47.29 3.51
C MET A 39 2.90 46.08 3.49
N PHE A 40 4.10 46.25 2.95
CA PHE A 40 5.15 45.24 2.93
C PHE A 40 6.05 45.43 4.15
N LEU A 41 6.11 44.45 5.04
CA LEU A 41 6.88 44.51 6.29
C LEU A 41 8.03 43.51 6.27
N THR A 42 9.21 43.92 6.75
CA THR A 42 10.36 43.03 6.98
C THR A 42 11.06 43.36 8.29
N ASN A 43 11.62 42.36 8.96
CA ASN A 43 12.63 42.50 10.02
C ASN A 43 14.02 42.02 9.56
N ALA A 44 14.16 41.58 8.30
CA ALA A 44 15.41 41.11 7.72
C ALA A 44 16.06 42.19 6.85
N SER A 45 17.39 42.28 6.91
CA SER A 45 18.19 43.14 6.03
C SER A 45 18.15 42.61 4.59
N LEU A 46 17.55 43.37 3.68
CA LEU A 46 17.43 43.04 2.27
C LEU A 46 18.55 43.71 1.49
N LEU A 47 19.24 42.95 0.64
CA LEU A 47 20.24 43.47 -0.30
C LEU A 47 19.56 43.83 -1.62
N SER A 48 19.85 45.03 -2.13
CA SER A 48 19.28 45.56 -3.38
C SER A 48 17.76 45.41 -3.52
N PRO A 49 16.94 45.77 -2.51
CA PRO A 49 15.49 45.63 -2.60
C PRO A 49 14.89 46.67 -3.56
N ARG A 50 13.94 46.22 -4.39
CA ARG A 50 13.24 47.03 -5.39
C ARG A 50 11.76 46.65 -5.42
N LEU A 51 10.87 47.64 -5.35
CA LEU A 51 9.42 47.46 -5.42
C LEU A 51 8.86 48.23 -6.63
N ASP A 52 8.50 47.53 -7.69
CA ASP A 52 7.84 48.12 -8.86
C ASP A 52 6.32 47.98 -8.76
N ILE A 53 5.59 49.08 -8.99
CA ILE A 53 4.12 49.12 -8.98
C ILE A 53 3.63 49.46 -10.39
N ALA A 54 3.02 48.50 -11.08
CA ALA A 54 2.57 48.69 -12.46
C ALA A 54 1.33 49.60 -12.52
N SER A 55 1.42 50.71 -13.24
CA SER A 55 0.33 51.69 -13.42
C SER A 55 -0.67 51.33 -14.53
N ASP A 56 -0.31 50.37 -15.39
CA ASP A 56 -1.08 49.98 -16.57
C ASP A 56 -1.75 48.59 -16.44
N LEU A 57 -1.16 47.66 -15.67
CA LEU A 57 -1.73 46.36 -15.34
C LEU A 57 -2.42 46.33 -13.96
N SER A 58 -3.76 46.24 -13.99
CA SER A 58 -4.51 45.53 -12.95
C SER A 58 -5.25 44.35 -13.59
N LEU A 59 -5.10 43.15 -13.02
CA LEU A 59 -5.55 41.89 -13.65
C LEU A 59 -7.06 41.62 -13.43
N GLY A 60 -7.89 42.65 -13.59
CA GLY A 60 -9.30 42.64 -13.19
C GLY A 60 -9.51 42.83 -11.69
N SER A 61 -8.52 43.39 -11.00
CA SER A 61 -8.62 43.87 -9.62
C SER A 61 -8.55 45.41 -9.60
N ASP A 62 -9.09 45.97 -8.53
CA ASP A 62 -8.92 47.33 -8.03
C ASP A 62 -7.52 47.59 -7.43
N HIS A 63 -6.75 46.55 -7.10
CA HIS A 63 -5.32 46.68 -6.79
C HIS A 63 -4.44 46.65 -8.05
N ARG A 64 -3.38 47.46 -8.05
CA ARG A 64 -2.30 47.45 -9.06
C ARG A 64 -1.42 46.20 -8.90
N LEU A 65 -0.77 45.78 -9.97
CA LEU A 65 0.21 44.69 -9.89
C LEU A 65 1.50 45.18 -9.21
N LEU A 66 1.96 44.43 -8.21
CA LEU A 66 3.11 44.78 -7.36
C LEU A 66 4.21 43.71 -7.52
N THR A 67 5.45 44.14 -7.75
CA THR A 67 6.62 43.24 -7.88
C THR A 67 7.70 43.68 -6.90
N LEU A 68 7.96 42.86 -5.87
CA LEU A 68 9.06 43.05 -4.93
C LEU A 68 10.21 42.08 -5.24
N SER A 69 11.39 42.61 -5.53
CA SER A 69 12.61 41.86 -5.83
C SER A 69 13.72 42.24 -4.85
N PHE A 70 14.48 41.28 -4.33
CA PHE A 70 15.62 41.51 -3.45
C PHE A 70 16.55 40.30 -3.42
N SER A 71 17.77 40.50 -2.94
CA SER A 71 18.67 39.44 -2.46
C SER A 71 18.72 39.46 -0.93
N PHE A 72 19.21 38.39 -0.30
CA PHE A 72 19.43 38.35 1.14
C PHE A 72 20.83 37.83 1.44
N ALA A 73 21.47 38.35 2.49
CA ALA A 73 22.72 37.78 2.98
C ALA A 73 22.40 36.44 3.69
N GLN A 74 23.01 35.36 3.23
CA GLN A 74 22.93 34.07 3.93
C GLN A 74 23.73 34.19 5.23
N SER A 75 23.07 34.05 6.39
CA SER A 75 23.74 34.11 7.69
C SER A 75 24.69 32.93 7.84
N SER A 76 25.99 33.20 7.80
CA SER A 76 27.07 32.23 8.01
C SER A 76 27.24 31.90 9.49
N ALA A 77 26.22 31.26 10.08
CA ALA A 77 26.28 30.73 11.44
C ALA A 77 27.12 29.44 11.47
N SER A 78 28.42 29.60 11.73
CA SER A 78 29.35 28.58 12.25
C SER A 78 29.39 27.22 11.55
N GLU A 79 29.94 27.17 10.33
CA GLU A 79 30.50 25.93 9.78
C GLU A 79 31.90 25.68 10.38
N SER A 80 31.93 24.99 11.53
CA SER A 80 33.16 24.43 12.12
C SER A 80 33.01 22.94 12.45
N SER A 81 32.47 22.20 11.49
CA SER A 81 32.63 20.75 11.40
C SER A 81 32.85 20.39 9.93
N SER A 82 33.89 19.61 9.67
CA SER A 82 34.29 19.21 8.32
C SER A 82 33.28 18.22 7.72
N VAL A 83 32.18 18.73 7.21
CA VAL A 83 31.27 17.97 6.35
C VAL A 83 31.97 17.80 5.01
N THR A 84 32.58 16.63 4.80
CA THR A 84 32.96 16.16 3.47
C THR A 84 31.76 16.33 2.55
N SER A 85 31.93 17.09 1.47
CA SER A 85 30.86 17.45 0.53
C SER A 85 30.07 16.20 0.11
N ASP A 86 28.82 16.11 0.57
CA ASP A 86 28.02 14.90 0.45
C ASP A 86 27.57 14.71 -1.01
N ALA A 87 28.37 13.96 -1.75
CA ALA A 87 28.17 13.64 -3.17
C ALA A 87 26.91 12.78 -3.44
N THR A 88 26.09 12.50 -2.41
CA THR A 88 24.84 11.73 -2.53
C THR A 88 23.60 12.60 -2.73
N LEU A 89 23.69 13.92 -2.54
CA LEU A 89 22.59 14.86 -2.83
C LEU A 89 22.44 15.12 -4.34
N HIS A 90 21.99 14.10 -5.09
CA HIS A 90 21.34 14.34 -6.37
C HIS A 90 20.03 15.12 -6.09
N PRO A 91 19.92 16.42 -6.46
CA PRO A 91 18.68 17.16 -6.27
C PRO A 91 17.59 16.46 -7.05
N ARG A 92 16.48 16.09 -6.37
CA ARG A 92 15.41 15.19 -6.86
C ARG A 92 15.07 15.40 -8.35
N ARG A 93 15.79 14.73 -9.25
CA ARG A 93 15.62 14.89 -10.69
C ARG A 93 14.27 14.33 -11.11
N LEU A 94 13.55 15.12 -11.90
CA LEU A 94 12.21 14.78 -12.36
C LEU A 94 12.26 14.41 -13.84
N TRP A 95 13.01 13.35 -14.16
CA TRP A 95 13.03 12.77 -15.51
C TRP A 95 11.62 12.63 -16.10
N ASN A 96 11.49 12.94 -17.39
CA ASN A 96 10.22 12.88 -18.08
C ASN A 96 9.83 11.44 -18.47
N LEU A 97 9.60 10.58 -17.47
CA LEU A 97 9.27 9.15 -17.63
C LEU A 97 8.05 8.86 -18.52
N SER A 98 7.24 9.87 -18.87
CA SER A 98 6.19 9.73 -19.89
C SER A 98 6.76 9.40 -21.28
N ARG A 99 7.96 9.90 -21.60
CA ARG A 99 8.62 9.70 -22.90
C ARG A 99 9.12 8.27 -23.11
N LEU A 100 9.25 7.47 -22.05
CA LEU A 100 9.50 6.03 -22.16
C LEU A 100 8.29 5.25 -22.73
N GLY A 101 7.16 5.92 -22.98
CA GLY A 101 6.05 5.39 -23.78
C GLY A 101 6.07 5.81 -25.26
N GLU A 102 7.02 6.63 -25.68
CA GLU A 102 7.31 6.96 -27.09
C GLU A 102 8.34 5.93 -27.60
N PRO A 103 8.20 5.38 -28.83
CA PRO A 103 9.13 4.34 -29.33
C PRO A 103 10.58 4.80 -29.36
N ASP A 104 10.89 5.92 -30.01
CA ASP A 104 12.29 6.32 -30.26
C ASP A 104 13.06 6.67 -28.97
N PRO A 105 12.51 7.42 -27.99
CA PRO A 105 13.18 7.66 -26.72
C PRO A 105 13.32 6.39 -25.86
N CYS A 106 12.39 5.44 -25.99
CA CYS A 106 12.48 4.15 -25.32
C CYS A 106 13.61 3.29 -25.92
N GLN A 107 13.70 3.23 -27.24
CA GLN A 107 14.77 2.53 -27.97
C GLN A 107 16.14 3.15 -27.66
N LEU A 108 16.26 4.49 -27.73
CA LEU A 108 17.49 5.21 -27.39
C LEU A 108 17.92 4.95 -25.93
N TYR A 109 16.97 4.88 -24.99
CA TYR A 109 17.26 4.50 -23.61
C TYR A 109 17.81 3.06 -23.49
N GLN A 110 17.20 2.10 -24.20
CA GLN A 110 17.65 0.70 -24.23
C GLN A 110 19.06 0.56 -24.81
N ASP A 111 19.33 1.18 -25.96
CA ASP A 111 20.62 1.04 -26.64
C ASP A 111 21.75 1.80 -25.92
N THR A 112 21.45 2.97 -25.31
CA THR A 112 22.40 3.66 -24.43
C THR A 112 22.71 2.82 -23.19
N PHE A 113 21.69 2.18 -22.58
CA PHE A 113 21.90 1.32 -21.42
C PHE A 113 22.71 0.07 -21.78
N ARG A 114 22.40 -0.61 -22.88
CA ARG A 114 23.12 -1.80 -23.36
C ARG A 114 24.60 -1.52 -23.61
N SER A 115 24.89 -0.47 -24.37
CA SER A 115 26.28 -0.06 -24.67
C SER A 115 27.04 0.35 -23.40
N SER A 116 26.43 1.17 -22.54
CA SER A 116 27.07 1.67 -21.30
C SER A 116 27.26 0.60 -20.23
N SER A 117 26.47 -0.48 -20.23
CA SER A 117 26.52 -1.53 -19.20
C SER A 117 27.33 -2.76 -19.56
N ALA A 118 27.71 -2.94 -20.84
CA ALA A 118 28.55 -4.06 -21.28
C ALA A 118 29.90 -4.20 -20.53
N PRO A 119 30.62 -3.12 -20.15
CA PRO A 119 31.83 -3.24 -19.32
C PRO A 119 31.53 -3.78 -17.92
N LEU A 120 30.46 -3.28 -17.28
CA LEU A 120 30.04 -3.71 -15.95
C LEU A 120 29.58 -5.18 -15.96
N LEU A 121 28.88 -5.63 -17.00
CA LEU A 121 28.50 -7.04 -17.17
C LEU A 121 29.72 -7.95 -17.26
N SER A 122 30.73 -7.55 -18.03
CA SER A 122 31.99 -8.29 -18.17
C SER A 122 32.78 -8.32 -16.85
N GLN A 123 32.81 -7.21 -16.11
CA GLN A 123 33.43 -7.13 -14.79
C GLN A 123 32.72 -8.03 -13.76
N LEU A 124 31.39 -8.02 -13.71
CA LEU A 124 30.60 -8.86 -12.80
C LEU A 124 30.79 -10.35 -13.10
N LYS A 125 30.75 -10.76 -14.38
CA LYS A 125 31.07 -12.14 -14.81
C LYS A 125 32.43 -12.58 -14.29
N ARG A 126 33.47 -11.80 -14.55
CA ARG A 126 34.85 -12.08 -14.12
C ARG A 126 34.96 -12.23 -12.59
N LEU A 127 34.31 -11.36 -11.82
CA LEU A 127 34.36 -11.40 -10.34
C LEU A 127 33.64 -12.61 -9.74
N VAL A 128 32.58 -13.13 -10.39
CA VAL A 128 31.85 -14.31 -9.93
C VAL A 128 32.55 -15.61 -10.34
N GLN A 129 33.15 -15.64 -11.54
CA GLN A 129 33.86 -16.81 -12.09
C GLN A 129 35.29 -16.95 -11.54
N HIS A 130 35.95 -15.84 -11.23
CA HIS A 130 37.29 -15.80 -10.63
C HIS A 130 37.25 -14.89 -9.39
N PRO A 131 36.75 -15.39 -8.24
CA PRO A 131 36.66 -14.60 -7.02
C PRO A 131 38.05 -14.14 -6.54
N PRO A 132 38.23 -12.84 -6.23
CA PRO A 132 39.45 -12.35 -5.61
C PRO A 132 39.63 -12.89 -4.18
N SER A 133 40.83 -12.77 -3.61
CA SER A 133 41.12 -13.17 -2.23
C SER A 133 40.50 -12.26 -1.16
N SER A 134 40.13 -11.03 -1.54
CA SER A 134 39.46 -10.05 -0.68
C SER A 134 38.12 -9.62 -1.28
N ARG A 135 37.19 -9.19 -0.44
CA ARG A 135 35.82 -8.79 -0.86
C ARG A 135 35.89 -7.74 -1.99
N PRO A 136 35.25 -7.96 -3.14
CA PRO A 136 35.23 -7.00 -4.24
C PRO A 136 34.44 -5.73 -3.87
N PRO A 137 34.64 -4.62 -4.59
CA PRO A 137 34.00 -3.32 -4.30
C PRO A 137 32.50 -3.31 -4.71
N ILE A 138 31.68 -4.06 -3.97
CA ILE A 138 30.25 -4.26 -4.25
C ILE A 138 29.45 -2.95 -4.20
N ASP A 139 29.82 -2.02 -3.32
CA ASP A 139 29.20 -0.70 -3.24
C ASP A 139 29.47 0.15 -4.49
N ASP A 140 30.71 0.14 -5.00
CA ASP A 140 31.10 0.87 -6.23
C ASP A 140 30.49 0.26 -7.49
N LEU A 141 30.33 -1.08 -7.52
CA LEU A 141 29.59 -1.78 -8.58
C LEU A 141 28.11 -1.37 -8.59
N ASN A 142 27.48 -1.21 -7.42
CA ASN A 142 26.13 -0.68 -7.31
C ASN A 142 26.05 0.81 -7.72
N ALA A 143 27.00 1.64 -7.30
CA ALA A 143 27.07 3.04 -7.70
C ALA A 143 27.24 3.17 -9.23
N SER A 144 28.04 2.29 -9.84
CA SER A 144 28.23 2.20 -11.30
C SER A 144 26.94 1.84 -12.03
N LEU A 145 26.21 0.82 -11.55
CA LEU A 145 24.90 0.44 -12.10
C LEU A 145 23.89 1.60 -12.06
N ASN A 146 23.80 2.28 -10.91
CA ASN A 146 22.92 3.44 -10.75
C ASN A 146 23.31 4.59 -11.71
N ASN A 147 24.60 4.91 -11.78
CA ASN A 147 25.11 5.96 -12.67
C ASN A 147 24.88 5.67 -14.15
N ILE A 148 24.98 4.41 -14.58
CA ILE A 148 24.64 4.00 -15.95
C ILE A 148 23.16 4.27 -16.22
N ILE A 149 22.25 3.89 -15.30
CA ILE A 149 20.81 4.16 -15.44
C ILE A 149 20.53 5.66 -15.51
N TYR A 150 21.12 6.47 -14.63
CA TYR A 150 20.91 7.93 -14.66
C TYR A 150 21.40 8.56 -15.96
N ARG A 151 22.61 8.21 -16.42
CA ARG A 151 23.17 8.74 -17.68
C ARG A 151 22.35 8.33 -18.90
N SER A 152 21.87 7.08 -18.96
CA SER A 152 20.99 6.62 -20.04
C SER A 152 19.62 7.32 -20.02
N LEU A 153 19.09 7.70 -18.85
CA LEU A 153 17.85 8.50 -18.75
C LEU A 153 18.08 9.98 -19.13
N ASP A 154 19.21 10.55 -18.71
CA ASP A 154 19.60 11.93 -19.04
C ASP A 154 19.76 12.11 -20.56
N SER A 155 20.41 11.15 -21.25
CA SER A 155 20.63 11.22 -22.71
C SER A 155 19.37 10.98 -23.56
N SER A 156 18.40 10.21 -23.06
CA SER A 156 17.24 9.75 -23.85
C SER A 156 15.98 10.60 -23.65
N ILE A 157 15.59 10.84 -22.39
CA ILE A 157 14.29 11.46 -22.06
C ILE A 157 14.41 12.86 -21.49
N GLY A 158 15.54 13.19 -20.86
CA GLY A 158 15.82 14.49 -20.26
C GLY A 158 14.91 14.87 -19.09
N ASP A 159 15.14 16.07 -18.56
CA ASP A 159 14.38 16.62 -17.44
C ASP A 159 13.00 17.12 -17.85
N ARG A 160 12.06 17.06 -16.90
CA ARG A 160 10.74 17.65 -17.06
C ARG A 160 10.77 19.13 -16.67
N PRO A 161 10.52 20.09 -17.59
CA PRO A 161 10.43 21.49 -17.22
C PRO A 161 9.28 21.70 -16.21
N PRO A 162 9.44 22.60 -15.23
CA PRO A 162 8.40 22.90 -14.24
C PRO A 162 7.16 23.41 -14.99
N ARG A 163 6.01 22.76 -14.76
CA ARG A 163 4.78 23.14 -15.47
C ARG A 163 4.31 24.52 -14.98
N PRO A 164 4.23 25.55 -15.85
CA PRO A 164 3.73 26.86 -15.45
C PRO A 164 2.28 26.78 -14.96
N SER A 165 1.93 27.57 -13.94
CA SER A 165 0.60 27.53 -13.31
C SER A 165 -0.55 27.89 -14.27
N HIS A 166 -0.24 28.60 -15.35
CA HIS A 166 -1.21 29.06 -16.36
C HIS A 166 -1.57 28.01 -17.42
N TRP A 167 -0.82 26.90 -17.59
CA TRP A 167 -1.09 25.91 -18.64
C TRP A 167 -2.24 24.96 -18.29
N LYS A 168 -3.45 25.51 -18.26
CA LYS A 168 -4.70 24.76 -18.11
C LYS A 168 -5.01 24.06 -19.43
N LYS A 169 -5.31 22.75 -19.39
CA LYS A 169 -5.56 21.92 -20.60
C LYS A 169 -6.65 22.44 -21.55
N TYR A 170 -7.53 23.33 -21.08
CA TYR A 170 -8.60 23.92 -21.87
C TYR A 170 -8.20 25.24 -22.54
N TRP A 171 -7.01 25.79 -22.26
CA TRP A 171 -6.54 27.05 -22.82
C TRP A 171 -6.00 26.81 -24.24
N THR A 172 -6.58 27.48 -25.23
CA THR A 172 -6.25 27.38 -26.66
C THR A 172 -5.86 28.74 -27.20
N GLN A 173 -5.24 28.79 -28.38
CA GLN A 173 -4.90 30.07 -29.03
C GLN A 173 -6.14 30.96 -29.21
N GLN A 174 -7.27 30.39 -29.65
CA GLN A 174 -8.55 31.11 -29.77
C GLN A 174 -9.03 31.76 -28.45
N LEU A 175 -8.78 31.14 -27.29
CA LEU A 175 -9.09 31.75 -26.00
C LEU A 175 -8.10 32.86 -25.62
N GLN A 176 -6.85 32.72 -26.02
CA GLN A 176 -5.84 33.77 -25.87
C GLN A 176 -6.20 34.98 -26.73
N ASP A 177 -6.52 34.78 -28.00
CA ASP A 177 -6.95 35.84 -28.92
C ASP A 177 -8.21 36.57 -28.42
N ALA A 178 -9.18 35.82 -27.86
CA ALA A 178 -10.38 36.40 -27.24
C ALA A 178 -10.06 37.18 -25.94
N ALA A 179 -9.13 36.69 -25.11
CA ALA A 179 -8.65 37.41 -23.94
C ALA A 179 -7.96 38.72 -24.34
N ASP A 180 -7.12 38.68 -25.38
CA ASP A 180 -6.35 39.81 -25.86
C ASP A 180 -7.20 40.83 -26.61
N TYR A 181 -8.25 40.39 -27.32
CA TYR A 181 -9.29 41.27 -27.85
C TYR A 181 -10.04 42.00 -26.72
N ARG A 182 -10.50 41.30 -25.68
CA ARG A 182 -11.10 41.92 -24.48
C ARG A 182 -10.15 42.92 -23.82
N ASN A 183 -8.88 42.54 -23.62
CA ASN A 183 -7.85 43.40 -23.01
C ASN A 183 -7.54 44.63 -23.89
N ARG A 184 -7.63 44.50 -25.22
CA ARG A 184 -7.49 45.60 -26.19
C ARG A 184 -8.68 46.56 -26.13
N CYS A 185 -9.92 46.07 -26.06
CA CYS A 185 -11.10 46.93 -25.87
C CYS A 185 -11.04 47.66 -24.53
N TYR A 186 -10.63 47.00 -23.44
CA TYR A 186 -10.41 47.63 -22.14
C TYR A 186 -9.33 48.73 -22.19
N ARG A 187 -8.19 48.47 -22.85
CA ARG A 187 -7.12 49.48 -23.04
C ARG A 187 -7.56 50.67 -23.90
N ARG A 188 -8.39 50.44 -24.94
CA ARG A 188 -8.98 51.53 -25.74
C ARG A 188 -9.99 52.35 -24.93
N TRP A 189 -10.86 51.70 -24.17
CA TRP A 189 -11.78 52.35 -23.24
C TRP A 189 -11.07 53.26 -22.23
N ARG A 190 -10.00 52.77 -21.57
CA ARG A 190 -9.18 53.56 -20.64
C ARG A 190 -8.51 54.81 -21.27
N ARG A 191 -8.38 54.86 -22.60
CA ARG A 191 -7.74 55.95 -23.35
C ARG A 191 -8.73 56.80 -24.15
N ALA A 192 -10.03 56.49 -24.09
CA ALA A 192 -11.07 57.18 -24.84
C ALA A 192 -11.75 58.27 -24.00
N PHE A 193 -12.17 59.34 -24.67
CA PHE A 193 -12.83 60.50 -24.08
C PHE A 193 -14.18 60.74 -24.78
N GLY A 194 -15.11 61.43 -24.11
CA GLY A 194 -16.44 61.70 -24.66
C GLY A 194 -17.22 60.44 -25.05
N ILE A 195 -17.94 60.49 -26.18
CA ILE A 195 -18.86 59.43 -26.63
C ILE A 195 -18.14 58.11 -26.98
N ASP A 196 -16.89 58.17 -27.43
CA ASP A 196 -16.05 57.00 -27.69
C ASP A 196 -15.81 56.15 -26.44
N LYS A 197 -15.84 56.77 -25.26
CA LYS A 197 -15.72 56.05 -23.98
C LYS A 197 -16.92 55.13 -23.76
N VAL A 198 -18.13 55.53 -24.18
CA VAL A 198 -19.32 54.66 -24.14
C VAL A 198 -19.20 53.53 -25.16
N TYR A 199 -18.76 53.84 -26.39
CA TYR A 199 -18.55 52.84 -27.44
C TYR A 199 -17.54 51.76 -27.01
N TRP A 200 -16.34 52.14 -26.58
CA TRP A 200 -15.31 51.16 -26.17
C TRP A 200 -15.67 50.41 -24.89
N TRP A 201 -16.48 50.99 -23.99
CA TRP A 201 -17.03 50.27 -22.85
C TRP A 201 -17.98 49.15 -23.29
N HIS A 202 -18.91 49.46 -24.20
CA HIS A 202 -19.83 48.48 -24.76
C HIS A 202 -19.08 47.34 -25.50
N GLN A 203 -18.07 47.68 -26.32
CA GLN A 203 -17.20 46.70 -26.97
C GLN A 203 -16.43 45.83 -25.95
N HIS A 204 -15.96 46.41 -24.85
CA HIS A 204 -15.33 45.65 -23.77
C HIS A 204 -16.31 44.69 -23.07
N GLN A 205 -17.55 45.13 -22.80
CA GLN A 205 -18.57 44.27 -22.18
C GLN A 205 -18.93 43.09 -23.07
N GLN A 206 -19.18 43.32 -24.37
CA GLN A 206 -19.43 42.26 -25.34
C GLN A 206 -18.25 41.27 -25.44
N ALA A 207 -17.01 41.78 -25.53
CA ALA A 207 -15.81 40.95 -25.54
C ALA A 207 -15.63 40.13 -24.25
N ASN A 208 -15.97 40.70 -23.08
CA ASN A 208 -15.90 40.02 -21.79
C ASN A 208 -16.97 38.93 -21.64
N VAL A 209 -18.20 39.16 -22.11
CA VAL A 209 -19.26 38.12 -22.14
C VAL A 209 -18.86 36.98 -23.08
N SER A 210 -18.44 37.29 -24.31
CA SER A 210 -17.97 36.30 -25.29
C SER A 210 -16.80 35.48 -24.74
N PHE A 211 -15.78 36.13 -24.16
CA PHE A 211 -14.65 35.46 -23.53
C PHE A 211 -15.09 34.54 -22.36
N ARG A 212 -16.00 34.98 -21.48
CA ARG A 212 -16.52 34.16 -20.38
C ARG A 212 -17.28 32.93 -20.89
N GLN A 213 -18.08 33.08 -21.94
CA GLN A 213 -18.78 31.97 -22.59
C GLN A 213 -17.78 30.99 -23.25
N ALA A 214 -16.81 31.50 -24.02
CA ALA A 214 -15.77 30.69 -24.65
C ALA A 214 -14.94 29.88 -23.64
N VAL A 215 -14.51 30.51 -22.52
CA VAL A 215 -13.81 29.83 -21.43
C VAL A 215 -14.68 28.75 -20.78
N THR A 216 -15.99 28.98 -20.65
CA THR A 216 -16.93 28.00 -20.07
C THR A 216 -17.13 26.81 -21.01
N ASN A 217 -17.30 27.07 -22.30
CA ASN A 217 -17.41 26.04 -23.34
C ASN A 217 -16.12 25.20 -23.44
N ALA A 218 -14.95 25.84 -23.47
CA ALA A 218 -13.67 25.14 -23.52
C ALA A 218 -13.42 24.28 -22.26
N LYS A 219 -13.77 24.77 -21.06
CA LYS A 219 -13.75 23.95 -19.83
C LYS A 219 -14.67 22.72 -19.97
N ARG A 220 -15.89 22.90 -20.50
CA ARG A 220 -16.86 21.81 -20.70
C ARG A 220 -16.38 20.78 -21.71
N LEU A 221 -15.87 21.21 -22.86
CA LEU A 221 -15.30 20.33 -23.89
C LEU A 221 -14.05 19.60 -23.39
N SER A 222 -13.16 20.28 -22.67
CA SER A 222 -11.98 19.66 -22.05
C SER A 222 -12.37 18.63 -20.97
N TRP A 223 -13.43 18.89 -20.20
CA TRP A 223 -13.99 17.91 -19.26
C TRP A 223 -14.61 16.71 -19.98
N GLN A 224 -15.41 16.92 -21.04
CA GLN A 224 -15.97 15.83 -21.84
C GLN A 224 -14.90 14.97 -22.50
N ALA A 225 -13.88 15.58 -23.10
CA ALA A 225 -12.72 14.88 -23.67
C ALA A 225 -11.95 14.10 -22.59
N PHE A 226 -11.80 14.67 -21.39
CA PHE A 226 -11.25 13.96 -20.23
C PHE A 226 -12.11 12.74 -19.85
N CYS A 227 -13.43 12.88 -19.72
CA CYS A 227 -14.32 11.76 -19.42
C CYS A 227 -14.25 10.65 -20.48
N LYS A 228 -14.30 10.99 -21.79
CA LYS A 228 -14.09 10.03 -22.88
C LYS A 228 -12.74 9.30 -22.78
N SER A 229 -11.66 10.01 -22.43
CA SER A 229 -10.33 9.39 -22.24
C SER A 229 -10.25 8.43 -21.04
N LEU A 230 -11.19 8.50 -20.09
CA LEU A 230 -11.30 7.57 -18.98
C LEU A 230 -12.11 6.31 -19.32
N GLU A 231 -12.88 6.32 -20.41
CA GLU A 231 -13.66 5.17 -20.87
C GLU A 231 -12.80 4.20 -21.68
N SER A 232 -11.91 4.72 -22.52
CA SER A 232 -10.96 3.94 -23.32
C SER A 232 -9.82 3.35 -22.49
N ASP A 233 -9.30 4.05 -21.48
CA ASP A 233 -8.30 3.52 -20.55
C ASP A 233 -8.79 3.55 -19.11
N PHE A 234 -9.46 2.45 -18.73
CA PHE A 234 -10.02 2.28 -17.40
C PHE A 234 -8.94 2.22 -16.29
N THR A 235 -7.72 1.80 -16.60
CA THR A 235 -6.60 1.77 -15.65
C THR A 235 -6.11 3.18 -15.32
N LYS A 236 -6.00 4.07 -16.32
CA LYS A 236 -5.78 5.51 -16.14
C LYS A 236 -6.95 6.14 -15.35
N ALA A 237 -8.20 5.76 -15.63
CA ALA A 237 -9.39 6.21 -14.90
C ALA A 237 -9.35 5.87 -13.41
N ILE A 238 -9.12 4.60 -13.06
CA ILE A 238 -8.96 4.15 -11.66
C ILE A 238 -7.87 4.97 -10.96
N SER A 239 -6.72 5.18 -11.61
CA SER A 239 -5.63 5.97 -11.03
C SER A 239 -6.01 7.44 -10.82
N LYS A 240 -6.83 8.03 -11.70
CA LYS A 240 -7.33 9.40 -11.56
C LYS A 240 -8.39 9.53 -10.48
N VAL A 241 -9.35 8.60 -10.41
CA VAL A 241 -10.33 8.53 -9.31
C VAL A 241 -9.62 8.33 -7.97
N LYS A 242 -8.60 7.46 -7.88
CA LYS A 242 -7.73 7.33 -6.69
C LYS A 242 -6.96 8.61 -6.35
N GLN A 243 -6.60 9.44 -7.33
CA GLN A 243 -5.94 10.73 -7.09
C GLN A 243 -6.92 11.79 -6.58
N LEU A 244 -8.10 11.90 -7.20
CA LEU A 244 -9.15 12.84 -6.80
C LEU A 244 -9.71 12.49 -5.42
N LYS A 245 -10.01 11.20 -5.16
CA LYS A 245 -10.41 10.70 -3.85
C LYS A 245 -9.42 11.08 -2.75
N ARG A 246 -8.11 10.97 -3.00
CA ARG A 246 -7.07 11.38 -2.03
C ARG A 246 -7.05 12.89 -1.77
N ARG A 247 -7.40 13.74 -2.74
CA ARG A 247 -7.53 15.19 -2.50
C ARG A 247 -8.72 15.55 -1.61
N HIS A 248 -9.81 14.78 -1.70
CA HIS A 248 -10.99 14.92 -0.83
C HIS A 248 -10.88 14.12 0.48
N GLN A 249 -9.72 13.53 0.78
CA GLN A 249 -9.44 12.81 2.02
C GLN A 249 -8.18 13.41 2.63
N SER A 250 -8.34 14.39 3.52
CA SER A 250 -7.23 14.94 4.30
C SER A 250 -6.56 13.80 5.08
N SER A 251 -5.32 13.51 4.71
CA SER A 251 -4.37 12.78 5.55
C SER A 251 -3.63 13.83 6.36
N ALA A 252 -3.61 13.71 7.68
CA ALA A 252 -2.63 14.46 8.46
C ALA A 252 -1.21 14.05 7.99
N SER A 253 -0.31 15.04 7.92
CA SER A 253 1.13 14.81 7.92
C SER A 253 1.62 14.93 9.35
N PHE A 254 2.78 14.37 9.67
CA PHE A 254 3.45 14.74 10.92
C PHE A 254 3.97 16.19 10.79
N SER A 255 3.90 16.95 11.88
CA SER A 255 4.30 18.36 11.95
C SER A 255 4.62 18.75 13.40
N HIS A 256 5.62 19.60 13.59
CA HIS A 256 6.01 20.15 14.89
C HIS A 256 5.89 21.69 14.86
N PRO A 257 5.57 22.37 15.98
CA PRO A 257 5.50 23.84 16.04
C PRO A 257 6.78 24.52 15.53
N ASP A 258 7.95 24.00 15.91
CA ASP A 258 9.27 24.54 15.50
C ASP A 258 9.68 24.17 14.05
N GLY A 259 8.73 23.68 13.24
CA GLY A 259 8.93 23.43 11.82
C GLY A 259 9.38 22.00 11.45
N PRO A 260 9.66 21.78 10.14
CA PRO A 260 9.82 20.43 9.59
C PRO A 260 11.10 19.72 10.04
N SER A 261 12.22 20.44 10.23
CA SER A 261 13.46 19.83 10.76
C SER A 261 13.23 19.22 12.15
N LYS A 262 12.56 19.96 13.05
CA LYS A 262 12.26 19.45 14.38
C LYS A 262 11.25 18.30 14.36
N ALA A 263 10.27 18.34 13.44
CA ALA A 263 9.35 17.23 13.22
C ALA A 263 10.07 15.93 12.79
N VAL A 264 11.11 16.05 11.96
CA VAL A 264 11.94 14.93 11.55
C VAL A 264 12.75 14.37 12.72
N GLU A 265 13.41 15.23 13.50
CA GLU A 265 14.14 14.82 14.71
C GLU A 265 13.23 14.08 15.71
N VAL A 266 12.09 14.66 16.08
CA VAL A 266 11.17 14.08 17.07
C VAL A 266 10.64 12.71 16.62
N MET A 267 10.31 12.56 15.33
CA MET A 267 9.91 11.28 14.77
C MET A 267 11.07 10.27 14.73
N ALA A 268 12.28 10.70 14.39
CA ALA A 268 13.47 9.84 14.39
C ALA A 268 13.83 9.36 15.81
N SER A 269 13.85 10.26 16.81
CA SER A 269 14.08 9.92 18.22
C SER A 269 13.01 8.98 18.76
N HIS A 270 11.73 9.20 18.40
CA HIS A 270 10.66 8.27 18.77
C HIS A 270 10.90 6.88 18.16
N LEU A 271 11.19 6.77 16.87
CA LEU A 271 11.44 5.48 16.24
C LEU A 271 12.70 4.82 16.81
N ALA A 272 13.80 5.54 17.01
CA ALA A 272 15.00 5.02 17.64
C ALA A 272 14.70 4.40 19.03
N SER A 273 13.86 5.04 19.85
CA SER A 273 13.39 4.50 21.15
C SER A 273 12.45 3.28 21.03
N VAL A 274 11.80 3.06 19.88
CA VAL A 274 10.99 1.86 19.62
C VAL A 274 11.84 0.68 19.13
N PHE A 275 12.95 0.99 18.45
CA PHE A 275 13.89 0.01 17.88
C PHE A 275 15.13 -0.24 18.77
N ASP A 276 15.20 0.31 19.98
CA ASP A 276 16.37 0.27 20.87
C ASP A 276 16.68 -1.13 21.45
N GLY A 277 15.70 -2.03 21.43
CA GLY A 277 15.80 -3.37 22.02
C GLY A 277 15.56 -3.43 23.52
N SER A 278 15.03 -2.37 24.14
CA SER A 278 14.68 -2.30 25.58
C SER A 278 13.72 -3.39 26.07
N LEU A 279 12.98 -4.03 25.16
CA LEU A 279 12.03 -5.11 25.47
C LEU A 279 12.65 -6.52 25.40
N LEU A 280 13.87 -6.66 24.87
CA LEU A 280 14.56 -7.94 24.67
C LEU A 280 14.95 -8.60 26.01
N PRO A 281 14.92 -9.95 26.09
CA PRO A 281 15.41 -10.66 27.27
C PRO A 281 16.94 -10.52 27.43
N PRO A 282 17.51 -10.69 28.64
CA PRO A 282 18.95 -10.64 28.86
C PRO A 282 19.68 -11.85 28.24
N THR A 283 19.12 -13.05 28.40
CA THR A 283 19.55 -14.27 27.70
C THR A 283 18.92 -14.30 26.32
N ARG A 284 19.75 -14.34 25.28
CA ARG A 284 19.32 -14.20 23.88
C ARG A 284 19.99 -15.31 23.05
N PRO A 285 19.34 -15.83 21.98
CA PRO A 285 20.03 -16.72 21.05
C PRO A 285 21.32 -16.06 20.56
N LEU A 286 22.41 -16.83 20.48
CA LEU A 286 23.65 -16.34 19.90
C LEU A 286 23.37 -15.88 18.47
N PRO A 287 23.92 -14.74 18.02
CA PRO A 287 23.84 -14.38 16.62
C PRO A 287 24.49 -15.49 15.78
N PRO A 288 23.98 -15.79 14.57
CA PRO A 288 24.69 -16.67 13.66
C PRO A 288 26.12 -16.13 13.43
N PRO A 289 27.12 -16.99 13.21
CA PRO A 289 28.50 -16.56 13.01
C PRO A 289 28.56 -15.50 11.91
N SER A 290 29.23 -14.38 12.19
CA SER A 290 29.34 -13.28 11.24
C SER A 290 30.02 -13.77 9.96
N PRO A 291 29.67 -13.24 8.77
CA PRO A 291 30.27 -13.70 7.52
C PRO A 291 31.80 -13.56 7.52
N SER A 292 32.36 -12.59 8.27
CA SER A 292 33.80 -12.42 8.48
C SER A 292 34.48 -13.54 9.29
N SER A 293 33.72 -14.31 10.07
CA SER A 293 34.22 -15.45 10.86
C SER A 293 34.08 -16.80 10.14
N LEU A 294 33.38 -16.83 9.00
CA LEU A 294 33.33 -17.98 8.11
C LEU A 294 34.55 -17.97 7.17
N GLY A 295 35.71 -18.35 7.71
CA GLY A 295 36.89 -18.69 6.91
C GLY A 295 36.63 -19.96 6.09
N LEU A 296 35.89 -19.83 4.99
CA LEU A 296 35.58 -20.92 4.07
C LEU A 296 36.87 -21.41 3.38
N PRO A 297 37.29 -22.68 3.57
CA PRO A 297 38.41 -23.22 2.83
C PRO A 297 38.01 -23.39 1.36
N LEU A 298 38.70 -22.71 0.44
CA LEU A 298 38.70 -23.11 -0.97
C LEU A 298 39.47 -24.43 -1.09
N GLY A 299 38.77 -25.56 -1.18
CA GLY A 299 39.40 -26.84 -1.48
C GLY A 299 38.56 -28.05 -1.09
N LEU A 300 37.89 -28.64 -2.08
CA LEU A 300 37.32 -30.00 -1.98
C LEU A 300 37.95 -30.88 -3.06
N HIS A 301 39.22 -31.25 -2.85
CA HIS A 301 39.74 -32.49 -3.43
C HIS A 301 39.20 -33.65 -2.58
N GLY A 302 38.59 -34.64 -3.24
CA GLY A 302 37.80 -35.65 -2.57
C GLY A 302 38.60 -36.80 -1.96
N SER A 303 37.93 -37.58 -1.10
CA SER A 303 38.18 -39.00 -0.84
C SER A 303 36.97 -39.59 -0.09
N SER A 304 36.31 -40.60 -0.67
CA SER A 304 35.27 -41.38 0.00
C SER A 304 35.87 -42.57 0.74
N PRO A 305 35.11 -43.24 1.62
CA PRO A 305 34.87 -44.67 1.39
C PRO A 305 33.41 -45.14 1.59
N SER A 306 32.89 -45.76 0.52
CA SER A 306 32.01 -46.96 0.44
C SER A 306 31.05 -47.40 1.57
N GLY A 307 29.79 -47.69 1.17
CA GLY A 307 28.78 -48.39 2.00
C GLY A 307 27.53 -48.93 1.24
N SER A 308 27.73 -49.63 0.12
CA SER A 308 26.82 -50.61 -0.56
C SER A 308 25.26 -50.43 -0.64
N SER A 309 24.78 -50.07 -1.86
CA SER A 309 23.85 -50.81 -2.77
C SER A 309 22.47 -51.37 -2.34
N PRO A 310 21.56 -51.80 -3.28
CA PRO A 310 21.43 -51.55 -4.74
C PRO A 310 20.04 -50.97 -5.16
N PHE A 311 19.89 -50.07 -6.15
CA PHE A 311 19.77 -50.24 -7.62
C PHE A 311 19.46 -48.83 -8.23
N GLY A 312 19.51 -48.51 -9.53
CA GLY A 312 19.95 -49.23 -10.74
C GLY A 312 19.81 -48.39 -12.05
N THR A 313 20.91 -48.25 -12.80
CA THR A 313 21.07 -47.89 -14.25
C THR A 313 20.19 -46.82 -14.96
N SER A 314 20.60 -45.54 -14.88
CA SER A 314 21.22 -44.66 -15.92
C SER A 314 20.93 -44.84 -17.43
N PRO A 315 21.05 -43.80 -18.32
CA PRO A 315 22.01 -42.66 -18.33
C PRO A 315 21.40 -41.25 -18.59
N SER A 316 22.09 -40.10 -18.52
CA SER A 316 23.42 -39.71 -18.00
C SER A 316 23.50 -38.18 -17.82
N GLY A 317 24.11 -37.70 -16.73
CA GLY A 317 24.42 -36.28 -16.50
C GLY A 317 24.26 -35.89 -15.02
N PRO A 318 25.29 -35.35 -14.34
CA PRO A 318 25.13 -34.89 -12.97
C PRO A 318 24.30 -33.60 -12.91
N PRO A 319 23.44 -33.41 -11.89
CA PRO A 319 22.81 -32.11 -11.65
C PRO A 319 23.84 -31.17 -11.02
N ASP A 320 24.34 -30.21 -11.80
CA ASP A 320 25.28 -29.17 -11.35
C ASP A 320 24.70 -28.33 -10.19
N SER A 321 25.09 -28.68 -8.97
CA SER A 321 24.49 -28.20 -7.72
C SER A 321 25.07 -26.86 -7.24
N SER A 322 24.97 -25.81 -8.07
CA SER A 322 25.13 -24.42 -7.60
C SER A 322 24.45 -23.32 -8.45
N ASN A 323 23.81 -23.66 -9.58
CA ASN A 323 22.96 -22.75 -10.36
C ASN A 323 21.48 -23.20 -10.22
N SER A 324 20.47 -22.36 -9.97
CA SER A 324 20.40 -20.93 -10.31
C SER A 324 19.29 -20.19 -9.54
N LEU A 325 19.55 -19.75 -8.30
CA LEU A 325 18.59 -18.89 -7.58
C LEU A 325 18.35 -17.54 -8.29
N PHE A 326 19.36 -17.08 -9.05
CA PHE A 326 19.37 -15.78 -9.71
C PHE A 326 19.44 -15.92 -11.25
N THR A 327 18.52 -16.64 -11.90
CA THR A 327 18.49 -16.66 -13.39
C THR A 327 18.08 -15.31 -13.97
N PRO A 328 18.59 -14.92 -15.15
CA PRO A 328 18.09 -13.76 -15.88
C PRO A 328 16.60 -13.84 -16.20
N LEU A 329 16.07 -15.03 -16.53
CA LEU A 329 14.64 -15.22 -16.83
C LEU A 329 13.74 -14.94 -15.63
N THR A 330 14.11 -15.46 -14.45
CA THR A 330 13.37 -15.23 -13.19
C THR A 330 13.45 -13.76 -12.78
N ILE A 331 14.62 -13.13 -12.89
CA ILE A 331 14.79 -11.70 -12.56
C ILE A 331 14.02 -10.80 -13.54
N HIS A 332 14.05 -11.10 -14.84
CA HIS A 332 13.23 -10.41 -15.85
C HIS A 332 11.74 -10.47 -15.49
N THR A 333 11.25 -11.66 -15.14
CA THR A 333 9.88 -11.88 -14.66
C THR A 333 9.56 -11.00 -13.44
N TYR A 334 10.45 -10.92 -12.45
CA TYR A 334 10.25 -10.07 -11.27
C TYR A 334 10.28 -8.56 -11.60
N ILE A 335 11.15 -8.09 -12.51
CA ILE A 335 11.13 -6.70 -13.00
C ILE A 335 9.78 -6.39 -13.65
N GLY A 336 9.24 -7.30 -14.46
CA GLY A 336 7.90 -7.21 -15.04
C GLY A 336 6.79 -7.09 -14.00
N GLN A 337 6.90 -7.84 -12.89
CA GLN A 337 5.94 -7.82 -11.78
C GLN A 337 6.01 -6.56 -10.89
N LEU A 338 7.09 -5.77 -10.94
CA LEU A 338 7.24 -4.59 -10.08
C LEU A 338 6.07 -3.59 -10.25
N PRO A 339 5.42 -3.15 -9.16
CA PRO A 339 4.33 -2.19 -9.23
C PRO A 339 4.84 -0.78 -9.57
N THR A 340 4.26 -0.17 -10.60
CA THR A 340 4.56 1.21 -11.01
C THR A 340 3.91 2.24 -10.09
N ARG A 341 4.34 3.51 -10.19
CA ARG A 341 3.85 4.67 -9.42
C ARG A 341 3.99 4.52 -7.91
N LYS A 342 5.02 3.78 -7.48
CA LYS A 342 5.50 3.70 -6.10
C LYS A 342 6.54 4.79 -5.83
N ALA A 343 6.72 5.14 -4.56
CA ALA A 343 7.86 5.95 -4.15
C ALA A 343 9.15 5.11 -4.27
N PRO A 344 10.26 5.67 -4.78
CA PRO A 344 11.57 5.02 -4.78
C PRO A 344 12.20 5.04 -3.38
N GLY A 345 13.39 4.45 -3.24
CA GLY A 345 14.25 4.69 -2.09
C GLY A 345 15.08 5.99 -2.24
N THR A 346 16.16 6.08 -1.46
CA THR A 346 17.18 7.13 -1.59
C THR A 346 17.91 7.09 -2.93
N ASP A 347 17.95 5.93 -3.59
CA ASP A 347 18.41 5.76 -4.98
C ASP A 347 17.54 6.50 -6.03
N HIS A 348 16.31 6.90 -5.68
CA HIS A 348 15.36 7.55 -6.60
C HIS A 348 14.93 6.73 -7.83
N ILE A 349 15.42 5.48 -7.97
CA ILE A 349 15.12 4.55 -9.07
C ILE A 349 13.73 3.93 -8.89
N LYS A 350 12.97 3.87 -9.98
CA LYS A 350 11.57 3.43 -10.01
C LYS A 350 11.38 2.25 -10.97
N ALA A 351 10.34 1.45 -10.73
CA ALA A 351 9.97 0.34 -11.61
C ALA A 351 9.80 0.78 -13.08
N GLU A 352 9.23 1.97 -13.32
CA GLU A 352 9.10 2.58 -14.64
C GLU A 352 10.42 2.79 -15.39
N MET A 353 11.53 2.97 -14.68
CA MET A 353 12.87 3.10 -15.29
C MET A 353 13.47 1.74 -15.65
N LEU A 354 13.14 0.68 -14.89
CA LEU A 354 13.73 -0.65 -15.07
C LEU A 354 13.02 -1.50 -16.13
N LYS A 355 11.71 -1.34 -16.32
CA LYS A 355 10.94 -2.18 -17.25
C LYS A 355 11.40 -2.10 -18.71
N PRO A 356 11.72 -0.93 -19.29
CA PRO A 356 12.22 -0.85 -20.66
C PRO A 356 13.53 -1.61 -20.88
N ILE A 357 14.46 -1.56 -19.92
CA ILE A 357 15.78 -2.19 -19.97
C ILE A 357 15.82 -3.60 -19.35
N SER A 358 14.65 -4.20 -19.11
CA SER A 358 14.50 -5.40 -18.27
C SER A 358 15.23 -6.64 -18.79
N THR A 359 15.47 -6.74 -20.10
CA THR A 359 16.27 -7.83 -20.71
C THR A 359 17.75 -7.70 -20.34
N ASP A 360 18.40 -6.62 -20.76
CA ASP A 360 19.82 -6.38 -20.48
C ASP A 360 20.11 -6.29 -18.96
N LEU A 361 19.21 -5.66 -18.20
CA LEU A 361 19.31 -5.53 -16.75
C LEU A 361 19.20 -6.86 -16.01
N SER A 362 18.40 -7.83 -16.48
CA SER A 362 18.26 -9.10 -15.79
C SER A 362 19.53 -9.95 -15.85
N HIS A 363 20.29 -9.86 -16.95
CA HIS A 363 21.61 -10.47 -17.05
C HIS A 363 22.62 -9.83 -16.08
N LEU A 364 22.65 -8.50 -15.97
CA LEU A 364 23.50 -7.79 -15.00
C LEU A 364 23.17 -8.19 -13.56
N LEU A 365 21.88 -8.14 -13.18
CA LEU A 365 21.43 -8.47 -11.83
C LEU A 365 21.62 -9.95 -11.49
N SER A 366 21.54 -10.86 -12.45
CA SER A 366 21.87 -12.28 -12.26
C SER A 366 23.29 -12.46 -11.72
N TRP A 367 24.29 -11.88 -12.40
CA TRP A 367 25.68 -11.91 -11.91
C TRP A 367 25.87 -11.11 -10.63
N PHE A 368 25.20 -9.95 -10.48
CA PHE A 368 25.39 -9.11 -9.30
C PHE A 368 24.78 -9.72 -8.02
N PHE A 369 23.61 -10.37 -8.10
CA PHE A 369 23.02 -11.07 -6.97
C PHE A 369 23.81 -12.33 -6.60
N SER A 370 24.34 -13.06 -7.59
CA SER A 370 25.29 -14.16 -7.35
C SER A 370 26.54 -13.68 -6.62
N LEU A 371 27.13 -12.54 -7.04
CA LEU A 371 28.28 -11.94 -6.37
C LEU A 371 27.95 -11.53 -4.92
N CYS A 372 26.81 -10.88 -4.70
CA CYS A 372 26.35 -10.54 -3.35
C CYS A 372 26.25 -11.79 -2.46
N CYS A 373 25.67 -12.87 -2.99
CA CYS A 373 25.49 -14.14 -2.28
C CYS A 373 26.80 -14.85 -1.97
N GLN A 374 27.71 -14.98 -2.95
CA GLN A 374 29.05 -15.56 -2.75
C GLN A 374 29.81 -14.86 -1.61
N TRP A 375 29.71 -13.54 -1.52
CA TRP A 375 30.40 -12.73 -0.52
C TRP A 375 29.57 -12.42 0.74
N SER A 376 28.35 -12.96 0.83
CA SER A 376 27.37 -12.67 1.89
C SER A 376 27.19 -11.16 2.18
N TYR A 377 27.40 -10.32 1.16
CA TYR A 377 27.44 -8.87 1.27
C TYR A 377 26.45 -8.23 0.29
N VAL A 378 25.59 -7.37 0.83
CA VAL A 378 24.61 -6.56 0.09
C VAL A 378 25.19 -5.15 -0.05
N PRO A 379 24.97 -4.38 -1.14
CA PRO A 379 25.29 -2.95 -1.16
C PRO A 379 24.67 -2.15 0.00
N SER A 380 25.42 -1.23 0.58
CA SER A 380 25.02 -0.32 1.68
C SER A 380 23.74 0.46 1.36
N LEU A 381 23.62 0.98 0.14
CA LEU A 381 22.43 1.68 -0.35
C LEU A 381 21.16 0.82 -0.32
N TRP A 382 21.28 -0.51 -0.41
CA TRP A 382 20.12 -1.42 -0.30
C TRP A 382 19.79 -1.74 1.16
N ARG A 383 20.75 -1.57 2.09
CA ARG A 383 20.54 -1.69 3.53
C ARG A 383 19.99 -0.41 4.17
N HIS A 384 20.10 0.74 3.50
CA HIS A 384 19.47 1.97 3.94
C HIS A 384 17.95 2.00 3.64
N ALA A 385 17.15 2.44 4.61
CA ALA A 385 15.71 2.54 4.54
C ALA A 385 15.23 3.94 4.96
N GLN A 386 14.62 4.68 4.04
CA GLN A 386 14.05 5.99 4.33
C GLN A 386 12.59 5.85 4.77
N VAL A 387 12.30 6.04 6.05
CA VAL A 387 10.99 5.90 6.66
C VAL A 387 10.12 7.13 6.40
N TYR A 388 8.94 6.90 5.83
CA TYR A 388 7.90 7.89 5.67
C TYR A 388 6.73 7.60 6.63
N PRO A 389 6.43 8.48 7.61
CA PRO A 389 5.36 8.25 8.58
C PRO A 389 3.98 8.47 7.95
N ILE A 390 3.13 7.44 7.96
CA ILE A 390 1.73 7.52 7.48
C ILE A 390 0.78 7.58 8.68
N PHE A 391 -0.03 8.65 8.77
CA PHE A 391 -1.00 8.83 9.86
C PHE A 391 -2.02 7.68 9.93
N LYS A 392 -2.26 7.18 11.15
CA LYS A 392 -3.14 6.05 11.44
C LYS A 392 -4.50 6.49 11.96
N LYS A 393 -4.53 7.14 13.14
CA LYS A 393 -5.70 7.70 13.85
C LYS A 393 -5.23 8.40 15.13
N GLY A 394 -6.10 9.20 15.75
CA GLY A 394 -5.80 9.88 17.03
C GLY A 394 -5.35 11.32 16.81
N ASP A 395 -4.55 11.86 17.73
CA ASP A 395 -3.89 13.14 17.55
C ASP A 395 -2.73 13.02 16.55
N SER A 396 -2.69 13.94 15.57
CA SER A 396 -1.61 14.07 14.58
C SER A 396 -0.31 14.68 15.13
N SER A 397 -0.33 15.27 16.33
CA SER A 397 0.90 15.77 16.98
C SER A 397 1.80 14.65 17.52
N LEU A 398 1.24 13.45 17.77
CA LEU A 398 1.91 12.36 18.46
C LEU A 398 2.56 11.37 17.46
N PRO A 399 3.89 11.12 17.52
CA PRO A 399 4.57 10.17 16.66
C PRO A 399 3.98 8.74 16.66
N SER A 400 3.51 8.28 17.83
CA SER A 400 2.92 6.94 18.04
C SER A 400 1.61 6.70 17.26
N ASN A 401 0.99 7.76 16.72
CA ASN A 401 -0.20 7.70 15.88
C ASN A 401 0.12 7.56 14.38
N TYR A 402 1.38 7.33 14.01
CA TYR A 402 1.84 7.10 12.64
C TYR A 402 2.35 5.65 12.45
N ARG A 403 2.43 5.22 11.19
CA ARG A 403 3.06 3.95 10.77
C ARG A 403 4.36 4.25 10.02
N PRO A 404 5.51 3.71 10.44
CA PRO A 404 6.80 3.95 9.80
C PRO A 404 6.96 3.12 8.51
N ILE A 405 6.54 3.64 7.35
CA ILE A 405 6.70 2.91 6.08
C ILE A 405 8.11 3.10 5.53
N SER A 406 8.86 2.00 5.45
CA SER A 406 10.23 1.97 4.94
C SER A 406 10.28 2.03 3.41
N LEU A 407 10.91 3.08 2.87
CA LEU A 407 11.23 3.21 1.45
C LEU A 407 12.66 2.69 1.21
N THR A 408 12.74 1.48 0.66
CA THR A 408 14.01 0.83 0.27
C THR A 408 14.24 0.89 -1.25
N SER A 409 15.51 0.74 -1.66
CA SER A 409 15.91 0.56 -3.06
C SER A 409 15.05 -0.49 -3.79
N VAL A 410 14.81 -0.26 -5.09
CA VAL A 410 14.12 -1.24 -5.93
C VAL A 410 14.96 -2.50 -6.17
N PHE A 411 16.29 -2.39 -6.17
CA PHE A 411 17.19 -3.55 -6.29
C PHE A 411 17.15 -4.43 -5.04
N ARG A 412 17.08 -3.84 -3.85
CA ARG A 412 16.78 -4.57 -2.59
C ARG A 412 15.53 -5.44 -2.75
N LYS A 413 14.46 -4.88 -3.31
CA LYS A 413 13.18 -5.59 -3.51
C LYS A 413 13.28 -6.71 -4.55
N LEU A 414 14.09 -6.55 -5.60
CA LEU A 414 14.36 -7.60 -6.59
C LEU A 414 15.21 -8.75 -6.00
N LEU A 415 16.21 -8.44 -5.17
CA LEU A 415 16.97 -9.45 -4.42
C LEU A 415 16.05 -10.20 -3.46
N GLU A 416 15.23 -9.49 -2.68
CA GLU A 416 14.25 -10.08 -1.78
C GLU A 416 13.22 -10.97 -2.49
N LEU A 417 12.70 -10.56 -3.65
CA LEU A 417 11.83 -11.39 -4.50
C LEU A 417 12.53 -12.66 -4.99
N SER A 418 13.84 -12.58 -5.28
CA SER A 418 14.65 -13.72 -5.71
C SER A 418 15.00 -14.68 -4.57
N LEU A 419 15.17 -14.17 -3.35
CA LEU A 419 15.38 -14.97 -2.14
C LEU A 419 14.08 -15.62 -1.62
N ALA A 420 12.90 -15.09 -1.94
CA ALA A 420 11.63 -15.55 -1.38
C ALA A 420 11.29 -17.04 -1.63
N PRO A 421 11.51 -17.63 -2.83
CA PRO A 421 11.25 -19.05 -3.07
C PRO A 421 12.19 -19.96 -2.26
N TRP A 422 13.48 -19.60 -2.18
CA TRP A 422 14.46 -20.32 -1.34
C TRP A 422 14.08 -20.22 0.14
N LEU A 423 13.80 -19.00 0.64
CA LEU A 423 13.42 -18.81 2.03
C LEU A 423 12.17 -19.64 2.39
N ALA A 424 11.18 -19.69 1.49
CA ALA A 424 9.98 -20.50 1.70
C ALA A 424 10.24 -22.01 1.72
N SER A 425 11.25 -22.52 0.99
CA SER A 425 11.61 -23.94 0.99
C SER A 425 12.43 -24.37 2.20
N VAL A 426 13.27 -23.48 2.76
CA VAL A 426 14.11 -23.76 3.95
C VAL A 426 13.52 -23.27 5.28
N SER A 427 12.33 -22.68 5.27
CA SER A 427 11.67 -22.20 6.50
C SER A 427 11.00 -23.32 7.29
N PRO A 428 10.84 -23.18 8.63
CA PRO A 428 10.02 -24.09 9.40
C PRO A 428 8.57 -24.06 8.91
N ARG A 429 7.87 -25.21 8.98
CA ARG A 429 6.46 -25.31 8.57
C ARG A 429 5.61 -24.37 9.44
N LEU A 430 4.95 -23.40 8.81
CA LEU A 430 4.07 -22.46 9.49
C LEU A 430 2.78 -23.14 9.99
N ASP A 431 2.46 -22.93 11.26
CA ASP A 431 1.40 -23.64 11.98
C ASP A 431 0.01 -23.52 11.34
N LEU A 432 -0.86 -24.53 11.56
CA LEU A 432 -2.23 -24.52 11.05
C LEU A 432 -3.04 -23.29 11.49
N ALA A 433 -2.82 -22.78 12.71
CA ALA A 433 -3.51 -21.60 13.24
C ALA A 433 -3.13 -20.28 12.53
N GLN A 434 -1.96 -20.20 11.89
CA GLN A 434 -1.52 -18.99 11.21
C GLN A 434 -2.22 -18.78 9.86
N GLY A 435 -3.00 -17.71 9.72
CA GLY A 435 -3.57 -17.24 8.45
C GLY A 435 -2.86 -16.04 7.83
N GLY A 436 -2.16 -15.24 8.64
CA GLY A 436 -1.50 -14.01 8.19
C GLY A 436 -0.46 -14.25 7.10
N PHE A 437 -0.46 -13.39 6.07
CA PHE A 437 0.53 -13.35 4.98
C PHE A 437 0.76 -14.65 4.17
N ARG A 438 -0.10 -15.66 4.30
CA ARG A 438 0.05 -16.94 3.61
C ARG A 438 -0.73 -16.99 2.30
N PRO A 439 -0.16 -17.60 1.24
CA PRO A 439 -0.91 -17.84 0.02
C PRO A 439 -2.13 -18.73 0.31
N ARG A 440 -3.24 -18.47 -0.39
CA ARG A 440 -4.51 -19.21 -0.26
C ARG A 440 -5.19 -19.13 1.13
N ARG A 441 -4.80 -18.19 2.00
CA ARG A 441 -5.46 -17.90 3.28
C ARG A 441 -5.82 -16.42 3.37
N SER A 442 -7.06 -16.12 3.73
CA SER A 442 -7.58 -14.75 3.84
C SER A 442 -8.08 -14.44 5.24
N ALA A 443 -8.26 -13.15 5.51
CA ALA A 443 -8.89 -12.64 6.73
C ALA A 443 -10.33 -13.17 6.92
N LEU A 444 -11.06 -13.44 5.83
CA LEU A 444 -12.41 -14.01 5.88
C LEU A 444 -12.38 -15.51 6.22
N ASP A 445 -11.39 -16.26 5.72
CA ASP A 445 -11.24 -17.68 6.07
C ASP A 445 -10.95 -17.85 7.57
N GLN A 446 -10.14 -16.95 8.15
CA GLN A 446 -9.85 -16.92 9.58
C GLN A 446 -11.06 -16.50 10.43
N ALA A 447 -11.86 -15.53 9.97
CA ALA A 447 -13.11 -15.18 10.64
C ALA A 447 -14.15 -16.32 10.56
N LEU A 448 -14.29 -16.98 9.42
CA LEU A 448 -15.17 -18.15 9.30
C LEU A 448 -14.68 -19.32 10.15
N CYS A 449 -13.38 -19.57 10.19
CA CYS A 449 -12.78 -20.58 11.06
C CYS A 449 -13.13 -20.30 12.53
N LEU A 450 -12.94 -19.08 13.02
CA LEU A 450 -13.33 -18.71 14.39
C LEU A 450 -14.82 -18.94 14.67
N HIS A 451 -15.71 -18.64 13.70
CA HIS A 451 -17.13 -18.91 13.84
C HIS A 451 -17.42 -20.41 13.99
N GLU A 452 -16.85 -21.26 13.14
CA GLU A 452 -17.05 -22.71 13.21
C GLU A 452 -16.39 -23.33 14.45
N LEU A 453 -15.26 -22.80 14.93
CA LEU A 453 -14.67 -23.16 16.22
C LEU A 453 -15.66 -22.86 17.37
N MET A 454 -16.26 -21.66 17.39
CA MET A 454 -17.23 -21.28 18.42
C MET A 454 -18.49 -22.17 18.38
N GLN A 455 -19.02 -22.42 17.19
CA GLN A 455 -20.19 -23.28 16.98
C GLN A 455 -19.91 -24.73 17.40
N SER A 456 -18.75 -25.26 17.04
CA SER A 456 -18.36 -26.64 17.36
C SER A 456 -18.07 -26.83 18.85
N TYR A 457 -17.45 -25.83 19.51
CA TYR A 457 -17.28 -25.84 20.96
C TYR A 457 -18.63 -25.87 21.68
N TYR A 458 -19.59 -25.06 21.24
CA TYR A 458 -20.96 -25.07 21.78
C TYR A 458 -21.65 -26.41 21.58
N ARG A 459 -21.58 -27.01 20.38
CA ARG A 459 -22.17 -28.34 20.09
C ARG A 459 -21.60 -29.46 20.95
N ARG A 460 -20.32 -29.41 21.34
CA ARG A 460 -19.67 -30.44 22.17
C ARG A 460 -19.84 -30.24 23.68
N SER A 461 -19.98 -29.01 24.15
CA SER A 461 -19.95 -28.67 25.58
C SER A 461 -21.25 -28.09 26.14
N HIS A 462 -22.23 -27.79 25.27
CA HIS A 462 -23.44 -27.04 25.58
C HIS A 462 -23.20 -25.69 26.28
N ARG A 463 -21.99 -25.13 26.18
CA ARG A 463 -21.58 -23.85 26.77
C ARG A 463 -20.96 -22.97 25.70
N LEU A 464 -21.20 -21.66 25.79
CA LEU A 464 -20.52 -20.70 24.93
C LEU A 464 -19.03 -20.64 25.30
N PRO A 465 -18.12 -20.66 24.32
CA PRO A 465 -16.69 -20.49 24.60
C PRO A 465 -16.39 -19.04 24.96
N VAL A 466 -15.46 -18.85 25.89
CA VAL A 466 -14.77 -17.58 26.11
C VAL A 466 -13.82 -17.36 24.94
N VAL A 467 -13.82 -16.16 24.37
CA VAL A 467 -12.91 -15.77 23.29
C VAL A 467 -12.19 -14.49 23.71
N ALA A 468 -10.86 -14.51 23.76
CA ALA A 468 -10.06 -13.31 23.97
C ALA A 468 -9.37 -12.91 22.66
N PHE A 469 -9.59 -11.67 22.22
CA PHE A 469 -8.91 -11.05 21.10
C PHE A 469 -7.75 -10.24 21.61
N LEU A 470 -6.57 -10.49 21.05
CA LEU A 470 -5.30 -9.93 21.45
C LEU A 470 -4.65 -9.20 20.27
N ASP A 471 -3.95 -8.11 20.57
CA ASP A 471 -3.27 -7.25 19.61
C ASP A 471 -1.82 -7.05 20.10
N ILE A 472 -0.85 -7.24 19.22
CA ILE A 472 0.57 -7.04 19.54
C ILE A 472 0.96 -5.56 19.34
N LYS A 473 1.57 -4.96 20.37
CA LYS A 473 2.09 -3.58 20.30
C LYS A 473 3.32 -3.55 19.41
N SER A 474 3.28 -2.76 18.34
CA SER A 474 4.42 -2.52 17.43
C SER A 474 5.06 -3.81 16.89
N ALA A 475 4.22 -4.75 16.47
CA ALA A 475 4.60 -6.15 16.20
C ALA A 475 5.77 -6.33 15.22
N TYR A 476 5.88 -5.49 14.19
CA TYR A 476 7.00 -5.52 13.25
C TYR A 476 8.26 -4.88 13.81
N ASP A 477 8.12 -3.90 14.70
CA ASP A 477 9.21 -3.06 15.19
C ASP A 477 9.96 -3.72 16.36
N THR A 478 9.29 -4.60 17.10
CA THR A 478 9.80 -5.32 18.28
C THR A 478 10.26 -6.76 18.00
N VAL A 479 10.56 -7.11 16.74
CA VAL A 479 11.00 -8.47 16.36
C VAL A 479 12.47 -8.68 16.75
N ASP A 480 12.78 -9.70 17.54
CA ASP A 480 14.17 -10.16 17.67
C ASP A 480 14.57 -10.99 16.44
N ARG A 481 15.38 -10.38 15.57
CA ARG A 481 15.84 -11.00 14.32
C ARG A 481 16.59 -12.31 14.53
N ARG A 482 17.27 -12.48 15.67
CA ARG A 482 18.06 -13.71 15.96
C ARG A 482 17.20 -14.93 16.21
N VAL A 483 15.97 -14.76 16.74
CA VAL A 483 14.99 -15.85 16.87
C VAL A 483 14.62 -16.39 15.48
N ILE A 484 14.55 -15.53 14.46
CA ILE A 484 14.31 -15.94 13.07
C ILE A 484 15.53 -16.66 12.50
N TRP A 485 16.74 -16.11 12.67
CA TRP A 485 17.98 -16.71 12.15
C TRP A 485 18.24 -18.10 12.75
N ASP A 486 18.03 -18.26 14.05
CA ASP A 486 18.12 -19.52 14.78
C ASP A 486 17.05 -20.53 14.33
N ALA A 487 15.81 -20.09 14.12
CA ALA A 487 14.75 -20.93 13.57
C ALA A 487 15.05 -21.41 12.13
N LEU A 488 15.57 -20.53 11.25
CA LEU A 488 15.97 -20.88 9.88
C LEU A 488 17.19 -21.80 9.85
N SER A 489 18.17 -21.57 10.74
CA SER A 489 19.35 -22.42 10.86
C SER A 489 18.96 -23.87 11.18
N ARG A 490 18.03 -24.06 12.13
CA ARG A 490 17.49 -25.39 12.48
C ARG A 490 16.61 -26.03 11.41
N SER A 491 15.98 -25.26 10.51
CA SER A 491 15.11 -25.79 9.46
C SER A 491 15.83 -26.07 8.12
N GLY A 492 17.17 -26.08 8.12
CA GLY A 492 17.98 -26.46 6.97
C GLY A 492 18.57 -25.30 6.16
N ALA A 493 18.40 -24.05 6.60
CA ALA A 493 19.03 -22.89 5.94
C ALA A 493 20.53 -22.74 6.29
N GLY A 494 21.00 -23.37 7.37
CA GLY A 494 22.34 -23.15 7.94
C GLY A 494 23.53 -23.46 7.02
N SER A 495 23.36 -24.34 6.03
CA SER A 495 24.40 -24.69 5.04
C SER A 495 24.39 -23.79 3.79
N SER A 496 23.47 -22.83 3.68
CA SER A 496 23.31 -22.00 2.49
C SER A 496 23.95 -20.61 2.65
N PRO A 497 24.75 -20.12 1.68
CA PRO A 497 25.27 -18.74 1.71
C PRO A 497 24.17 -17.67 1.62
N CYS A 498 22.95 -18.06 1.24
CA CYS A 498 21.79 -17.18 1.25
C CYS A 498 21.36 -16.77 2.68
N LEU A 499 21.67 -17.57 3.71
CA LEU A 499 21.32 -17.23 5.10
C LEU A 499 22.20 -16.07 5.64
N PRO A 500 23.56 -16.13 5.59
CA PRO A 500 24.39 -14.97 5.95
C PRO A 500 24.09 -13.72 5.12
N LEU A 501 23.78 -13.85 3.82
CA LEU A 501 23.31 -12.73 2.99
C LEU A 501 22.01 -12.11 3.55
N LEU A 502 21.04 -12.94 3.94
CA LEU A 502 19.77 -12.50 4.51
C LEU A 502 19.95 -11.84 5.89
N VAL A 503 20.84 -12.37 6.73
CA VAL A 503 21.26 -11.75 7.99
C VAL A 503 21.82 -10.36 7.71
N HIS A 504 22.82 -10.25 6.83
CA HIS A 504 23.42 -8.96 6.47
C HIS A 504 22.41 -7.96 5.87
N LEU A 505 21.39 -8.44 5.14
CA LEU A 505 20.31 -7.60 4.57
C LEU A 505 19.39 -6.97 5.63
N PHE A 506 19.25 -7.59 6.81
CA PHE A 506 18.30 -7.17 7.86
C PHE A 506 18.95 -6.72 9.17
N ASP A 507 20.19 -7.11 9.45
CA ASP A 507 20.88 -6.80 10.69
C ASP A 507 21.74 -5.53 10.59
N ASP A 508 22.45 -5.31 9.48
CA ASP A 508 23.24 -4.10 9.24
C ASP A 508 22.44 -3.03 8.48
N VAL A 509 21.26 -2.69 9.03
CA VAL A 509 20.30 -1.75 8.42
C VAL A 509 20.50 -0.34 8.99
N SER A 510 20.37 0.66 8.12
CA SER A 510 20.39 2.08 8.46
C SER A 510 19.04 2.72 8.15
N VAL A 511 18.48 3.48 9.09
CA VAL A 511 17.15 4.10 8.96
C VAL A 511 17.26 5.62 9.05
N SER A 512 16.69 6.33 8.08
CA SER A 512 16.45 7.78 8.14
C SER A 512 14.95 8.07 8.11
N VAL A 513 14.50 9.22 8.63
CA VAL A 513 13.09 9.65 8.60
C VAL A 513 12.90 10.80 7.63
N LEU A 514 11.88 10.72 6.77
CA LEU A 514 11.51 11.74 5.79
C LEU A 514 10.15 12.39 6.15
N VAL A 515 10.14 13.67 6.52
CA VAL A 515 8.91 14.48 6.70
C VAL A 515 9.05 15.79 5.93
N SER A 516 8.05 16.15 5.14
CA SER A 516 8.03 17.43 4.38
C SER A 516 9.26 17.71 3.49
N ASN A 517 9.92 16.65 2.99
CA ASN A 517 11.20 16.66 2.26
C ASN A 517 12.47 16.94 3.10
N HIS A 518 12.37 17.07 4.42
CA HIS A 518 13.53 17.06 5.32
C HIS A 518 13.84 15.60 5.73
N SER A 519 15.13 15.26 5.83
CA SER A 519 15.61 13.93 6.23
C SER A 519 16.34 13.99 7.57
N SER A 520 16.20 12.97 8.41
CA SER A 520 16.96 12.87 9.67
C SER A 520 18.39 12.42 9.42
N ALA A 521 19.26 12.62 10.41
CA ALA A 521 20.43 11.79 10.58
C ALA A 521 20.01 10.30 10.64
N PRO A 522 20.82 9.37 10.08
CA PRO A 522 20.51 7.95 10.13
C PRO A 522 20.75 7.36 11.54
N PHE A 523 19.99 6.32 11.89
CA PHE A 523 20.21 5.48 13.07
C PHE A 523 20.09 3.99 12.70
N SER A 524 20.65 3.09 13.50
CA SER A 524 20.60 1.64 13.26
C SER A 524 19.62 0.96 14.23
N PRO A 525 18.55 0.29 13.75
CA PRO A 525 17.56 -0.35 14.62
C PRO A 525 18.07 -1.70 15.18
N VAL A 526 18.03 -1.88 16.50
CA VAL A 526 18.44 -3.11 17.19
C VAL A 526 17.40 -4.22 17.01
N THR A 527 16.11 -3.86 17.00
CA THR A 527 14.99 -4.78 16.74
C THR A 527 14.27 -4.49 15.44
N GLY A 528 13.40 -5.41 15.06
CA GLY A 528 12.36 -5.19 14.05
C GLY A 528 12.71 -5.69 12.65
N VAL A 529 11.66 -5.75 11.83
CA VAL A 529 11.72 -6.04 10.40
C VAL A 529 11.08 -4.89 9.62
N LEU A 530 11.68 -4.49 8.50
CA LEU A 530 11.29 -3.28 7.79
C LEU A 530 9.85 -3.31 7.25
N GLN A 531 8.98 -2.43 7.76
CA GLN A 531 7.60 -2.29 7.28
C GLN A 531 7.58 -1.73 5.83
N GLY A 532 7.57 -2.62 4.84
CA GLY A 532 7.64 -2.29 3.41
C GLY A 532 8.57 -3.19 2.60
N SER A 533 9.39 -4.01 3.27
CA SER A 533 10.13 -5.12 2.66
C SER A 533 9.17 -6.24 2.20
N VAL A 534 9.61 -6.99 1.19
CA VAL A 534 8.94 -8.16 0.60
C VAL A 534 9.05 -9.37 1.54
N LEU A 535 10.19 -9.58 2.21
CA LEU A 535 10.42 -10.73 3.08
C LEU A 535 9.90 -10.55 4.52
N SER A 536 9.84 -9.31 5.04
CA SER A 536 9.38 -9.05 6.42
C SER A 536 8.08 -9.75 6.86
N PRO A 537 7.02 -9.87 6.02
CA PRO A 537 5.81 -10.60 6.40
C PRO A 537 6.04 -12.09 6.65
N HIS A 538 6.91 -12.74 5.87
CA HIS A 538 7.25 -14.15 6.06
C HIS A 538 8.18 -14.36 7.25
N LEU A 539 9.18 -13.47 7.42
CA LEU A 539 10.09 -13.47 8.57
C LEU A 539 9.31 -13.29 9.90
N TYR A 540 8.31 -12.40 9.92
CA TYR A 540 7.41 -12.24 11.07
C TYR A 540 6.57 -13.51 11.34
N SER A 541 6.05 -14.17 10.31
CA SER A 541 5.33 -15.44 10.48
C SER A 541 6.22 -16.54 11.08
N VAL A 542 7.50 -16.62 10.70
CA VAL A 542 8.49 -17.52 11.31
C VAL A 542 8.73 -17.15 12.78
N TYR A 543 8.93 -15.86 13.10
CA TYR A 543 9.17 -15.36 14.46
C TYR A 543 8.07 -15.77 15.46
N ILE A 544 6.79 -15.62 15.08
CA ILE A 544 5.65 -15.91 15.97
C ILE A 544 5.18 -17.38 15.91
N ASN A 545 5.88 -18.26 15.18
CA ASN A 545 5.41 -19.63 14.88
C ASN A 545 5.41 -20.60 16.07
N SER A 546 6.13 -20.28 17.15
CA SER A 546 6.12 -21.05 18.40
C SER A 546 4.85 -20.85 19.24
N LEU A 547 4.18 -19.69 19.13
CA LEU A 547 3.04 -19.38 20.00
C LEU A 547 1.87 -20.37 19.87
N PRO A 548 1.40 -20.77 18.67
CA PRO A 548 0.29 -21.71 18.55
C PRO A 548 0.57 -23.08 19.17
N SER A 549 1.82 -23.57 19.11
CA SER A 549 2.17 -24.87 19.68
C SER A 549 2.23 -24.84 21.21
N LEU A 550 2.70 -23.73 21.79
CA LEU A 550 2.64 -23.48 23.22
C LEU A 550 1.18 -23.42 23.72
N LEU A 551 0.32 -22.63 23.06
CA LEU A 551 -1.09 -22.50 23.46
C LEU A 551 -1.86 -23.83 23.37
N ARG A 552 -1.55 -24.67 22.38
CA ARG A 552 -2.19 -26.00 22.21
C ARG A 552 -1.95 -26.97 23.38
N GLN A 553 -0.96 -26.74 24.24
CA GLN A 553 -0.75 -27.51 25.47
C GLN A 553 -1.91 -27.37 26.47
N VAL A 554 -2.67 -26.27 26.39
CA VAL A 554 -3.85 -25.95 27.23
C VAL A 554 -5.15 -26.17 26.45
N ALA A 555 -5.14 -27.02 25.42
CA ALA A 555 -6.35 -27.39 24.71
C ALA A 555 -7.31 -28.17 25.62
N ALA A 556 -8.61 -27.89 25.51
CA ALA A 556 -9.65 -28.62 26.23
C ALA A 556 -10.25 -29.72 25.32
N PRO A 557 -10.87 -30.78 25.87
CA PRO A 557 -11.57 -31.79 25.07
C PRO A 557 -12.69 -31.23 24.16
N ALA A 558 -13.24 -30.06 24.51
CA ALA A 558 -14.24 -29.34 23.70
C ALA A 558 -13.64 -28.54 22.51
N THR A 559 -12.32 -28.34 22.48
CA THR A 559 -11.60 -27.67 21.39
C THR A 559 -11.76 -28.47 20.08
N HIS A 560 -11.83 -27.78 18.94
CA HIS A 560 -11.99 -28.44 17.65
C HIS A 560 -10.71 -29.19 17.23
N LEU A 561 -10.86 -30.46 16.87
CA LEU A 561 -9.80 -31.31 16.33
C LEU A 561 -9.76 -31.23 14.80
N VAL A 562 -8.57 -31.06 14.21
CA VAL A 562 -8.35 -30.98 12.76
C VAL A 562 -7.18 -31.91 12.37
N PRO A 563 -7.21 -32.59 11.20
CA PRO A 563 -6.06 -33.36 10.71
C PRO A 563 -4.78 -32.49 10.64
N SER A 564 -3.63 -33.03 11.09
CA SER A 564 -2.36 -32.27 11.11
C SER A 564 -1.88 -31.81 9.73
N SER A 565 -2.23 -32.58 8.70
CA SER A 565 -2.17 -32.24 7.29
C SER A 565 -3.45 -32.77 6.63
N GLY A 566 -3.82 -32.29 5.43
CA GLY A 566 -5.06 -32.68 4.74
C GLY A 566 -5.15 -34.14 4.25
N SER A 567 -4.35 -35.04 4.81
CA SER A 567 -4.31 -36.48 4.59
C SER A 567 -5.00 -37.20 5.75
N ALA A 568 -5.74 -38.28 5.47
CA ALA A 568 -6.48 -39.02 6.50
C ALA A 568 -5.58 -39.61 7.61
N ASP A 569 -4.34 -39.97 7.26
CA ASP A 569 -3.37 -40.59 8.18
C ASP A 569 -2.68 -39.59 9.14
N ALA A 570 -2.97 -38.29 9.00
CA ALA A 570 -2.36 -37.26 9.83
C ALA A 570 -3.18 -37.04 11.10
N GLY A 571 -2.60 -37.41 12.25
CA GLY A 571 -3.24 -37.35 13.57
C GLY A 571 -3.94 -36.02 13.89
N MET A 572 -4.97 -36.10 14.72
CA MET A 572 -5.83 -34.95 15.05
C MET A 572 -5.13 -33.96 16.01
N VAL A 573 -5.19 -32.68 15.69
CA VAL A 573 -4.62 -31.58 16.50
C VAL A 573 -5.71 -30.60 16.92
N PRO A 574 -5.76 -30.19 18.21
CA PRO A 574 -6.72 -29.20 18.69
C PRO A 574 -6.38 -27.78 18.21
N VAL A 575 -7.39 -26.99 17.84
CA VAL A 575 -7.25 -25.58 17.45
C VAL A 575 -7.93 -24.67 18.47
N ASN A 576 -7.16 -24.15 19.42
CA ASN A 576 -7.60 -23.21 20.47
C ASN A 576 -7.09 -21.76 20.26
N SER A 577 -6.36 -21.51 19.18
CA SER A 577 -5.90 -20.17 18.80
C SER A 577 -5.91 -20.00 17.27
N LEU A 578 -6.05 -18.76 16.82
CA LEU A 578 -5.97 -18.34 15.41
C LEU A 578 -5.16 -17.05 15.32
N LEU A 579 -4.21 -16.98 14.39
CA LEU A 579 -3.26 -15.86 14.27
C LEU A 579 -3.33 -15.25 12.87
N PHE A 580 -3.52 -13.94 12.77
CA PHE A 580 -3.45 -13.20 11.51
C PHE A 580 -2.56 -11.96 11.70
N ALA A 581 -1.25 -12.15 11.50
CA ALA A 581 -0.22 -11.15 11.79
C ALA A 581 -0.17 -10.74 13.27
N ASP A 582 -0.53 -9.50 13.60
CA ASP A 582 -0.60 -8.94 14.94
C ASP A 582 -1.94 -9.16 15.65
N ASP A 583 -3.00 -9.50 14.91
CA ASP A 583 -4.31 -9.90 15.43
C ASP A 583 -4.30 -11.40 15.84
N VAL A 584 -4.58 -11.70 17.10
CA VAL A 584 -4.64 -13.08 17.62
C VAL A 584 -5.96 -13.32 18.36
N ALA A 585 -6.62 -14.45 18.10
CA ALA A 585 -7.81 -14.88 18.85
C ALA A 585 -7.52 -16.19 19.57
N VAL A 586 -7.77 -16.25 20.89
CA VAL A 586 -7.70 -17.49 21.69
C VAL A 586 -9.08 -17.88 22.20
N ILE A 587 -9.39 -19.18 22.21
CA ILE A 587 -10.75 -19.70 22.42
C ILE A 587 -10.76 -20.94 23.32
N GLY A 588 -11.68 -20.96 24.29
CA GLY A 588 -11.91 -22.15 25.13
C GLY A 588 -12.82 -21.89 26.34
N SER A 589 -12.59 -22.63 27.41
CA SER A 589 -13.21 -22.38 28.72
C SER A 589 -12.58 -21.16 29.41
N ALA A 590 -13.27 -20.57 30.40
CA ALA A 590 -12.70 -19.45 31.17
C ALA A 590 -11.36 -19.80 31.84
N LYS A 591 -11.21 -21.04 32.34
CA LYS A 591 -9.95 -21.55 32.91
C LYS A 591 -8.85 -21.63 31.85
N SER A 592 -9.10 -22.35 30.75
CA SER A 592 -8.10 -22.52 29.68
C SER A 592 -7.71 -21.20 29.01
N VAL A 593 -8.64 -20.24 28.88
CA VAL A 593 -8.31 -18.90 28.36
C VAL A 593 -7.42 -18.14 29.36
N LYS A 594 -7.68 -18.20 30.67
CA LYS A 594 -6.79 -17.59 31.68
C LYS A 594 -5.37 -18.15 31.61
N GLU A 595 -5.24 -19.46 31.50
CA GLU A 595 -3.95 -20.15 31.36
C GLU A 595 -3.25 -19.80 30.03
N MET A 596 -3.98 -19.77 28.91
CA MET A 596 -3.46 -19.29 27.62
C MET A 596 -3.01 -17.83 27.65
N LEU A 597 -3.70 -16.93 28.38
CA LEU A 597 -3.27 -15.54 28.54
C LEU A 597 -1.93 -15.46 29.28
N LYS A 598 -1.69 -16.32 30.28
CA LYS A 598 -0.40 -16.39 30.96
C LYS A 598 0.71 -16.92 30.04
N LEU A 599 0.44 -17.98 29.26
CA LEU A 599 1.39 -18.45 28.25
C LEU A 599 1.69 -17.38 27.17
N CYS A 600 0.69 -16.62 26.73
CA CYS A 600 0.87 -15.47 25.85
C CYS A 600 1.78 -14.40 26.48
N GLU A 601 1.57 -14.08 27.76
CA GLU A 601 2.41 -13.15 28.53
C GLU A 601 3.87 -13.64 28.58
N ASP A 602 4.10 -14.86 29.05
CA ASP A 602 5.44 -15.42 29.23
C ASP A 602 6.20 -15.57 27.90
N HIS A 603 5.50 -16.00 26.83
CA HIS A 603 6.04 -16.04 25.47
C HIS A 603 6.42 -14.65 24.93
N SER A 604 5.63 -13.63 25.25
CA SER A 604 5.96 -12.25 24.83
C SER A 604 7.21 -11.72 25.52
N LEU A 605 7.38 -12.04 26.81
CA LEU A 605 8.58 -11.69 27.58
C LEU A 605 9.81 -12.41 27.03
N SER A 606 9.70 -13.71 26.70
CA SER A 606 10.83 -14.50 26.21
C SER A 606 11.28 -14.19 24.78
N LEU A 607 10.38 -13.73 23.89
CA LEU A 607 10.74 -13.30 22.53
C LEU A 607 11.07 -11.81 22.42
N GLY A 608 10.64 -10.98 23.38
CA GLY A 608 10.93 -9.54 23.39
C GLY A 608 9.86 -8.63 22.76
N TYR A 609 8.67 -9.15 22.46
CA TYR A 609 7.51 -8.33 22.03
C TYR A 609 6.54 -8.08 23.21
N ARG A 610 5.51 -7.23 23.04
CA ARG A 610 4.48 -7.04 24.08
C ARG A 610 3.06 -6.99 23.49
N TRP A 611 2.09 -7.53 24.21
CA TRP A 611 0.67 -7.33 23.92
C TRP A 611 0.21 -5.90 24.23
N ASN A 612 -0.94 -5.50 23.71
CA ASN A 612 -1.57 -4.22 23.96
C ASN A 612 -2.91 -4.38 24.68
N PRO A 613 -2.96 -4.47 26.03
CA PRO A 613 -4.19 -4.70 26.78
C PRO A 613 -5.32 -3.72 26.44
N LEU A 614 -5.01 -2.48 26.08
CA LEU A 614 -5.99 -1.44 25.69
C LEU A 614 -6.66 -1.67 24.33
N LYS A 615 -6.12 -2.57 23.50
CA LYS A 615 -6.75 -3.04 22.25
C LYS A 615 -7.30 -4.47 22.34
N CYS A 616 -6.91 -5.21 23.37
CA CYS A 616 -7.44 -6.54 23.64
C CYS A 616 -8.89 -6.45 24.15
N ALA A 617 -9.68 -7.51 23.96
CA ALA A 617 -11.05 -7.59 24.49
C ALA A 617 -11.50 -9.05 24.65
N VAL A 618 -12.51 -9.29 25.48
CA VAL A 618 -13.04 -10.64 25.76
C VAL A 618 -14.54 -10.72 25.50
N LEU A 619 -14.97 -11.73 24.76
CA LEU A 619 -16.38 -12.17 24.64
C LEU A 619 -16.66 -13.34 25.60
N ASN A 620 -17.91 -13.44 26.07
CA ASN A 620 -18.49 -14.59 26.78
C ASN A 620 -17.85 -14.97 28.14
N HIS A 621 -17.05 -14.11 28.76
CA HIS A 621 -16.59 -14.38 30.12
C HIS A 621 -17.77 -14.32 31.11
N PRO A 622 -17.92 -15.28 32.04
CA PRO A 622 -19.00 -15.25 33.02
C PRO A 622 -18.90 -14.00 33.91
N THR A 623 -19.94 -13.18 33.93
CA THR A 623 -20.07 -12.07 34.88
C THR A 623 -20.74 -12.58 36.16
N SER A 624 -20.19 -12.19 37.31
CA SER A 624 -20.51 -12.73 38.63
C SER A 624 -21.80 -12.14 39.23
N SER A 625 -22.93 -12.26 38.52
CA SER A 625 -24.28 -11.97 39.04
C SER A 625 -24.94 -13.17 39.73
N SER A 626 -24.30 -14.34 39.69
CA SER A 626 -24.77 -15.59 40.29
C SER A 626 -23.57 -16.36 40.84
N SER A 627 -23.66 -16.80 42.10
CA SER A 627 -22.65 -17.58 42.86
C SER A 627 -21.49 -16.80 43.50
N SER A 628 -21.40 -16.95 44.82
CA SER A 628 -20.44 -16.37 45.76
C SER A 628 -19.07 -17.09 45.76
N SER A 629 -18.33 -17.02 44.66
CA SER A 629 -16.92 -17.45 44.61
C SER A 629 -16.11 -16.66 43.57
N GLY A 630 -14.91 -16.23 43.97
CA GLY A 630 -14.08 -15.21 43.33
C GLY A 630 -14.14 -15.10 41.79
N SER A 631 -14.73 -14.00 41.32
CA SER A 631 -14.71 -13.57 39.92
C SER A 631 -13.27 -13.47 39.41
N THR A 632 -12.84 -14.45 38.62
CA THR A 632 -11.46 -14.57 38.16
C THR A 632 -11.27 -13.75 36.89
N GLN A 633 -11.22 -12.43 37.07
CA GLN A 633 -11.04 -11.45 35.99
C GLN A 633 -9.82 -11.78 35.13
N LEU A 634 -10.01 -11.82 33.81
CA LEU A 634 -8.94 -12.09 32.85
C LEU A 634 -8.02 -10.88 32.69
N LYS A 635 -6.71 -11.12 32.73
CA LYS A 635 -5.66 -10.10 32.79
C LYS A 635 -4.50 -10.42 31.84
N LEU A 636 -3.80 -9.39 31.38
CA LEU A 636 -2.47 -9.46 30.76
C LEU A 636 -1.58 -8.38 31.41
N TYR A 637 -0.38 -8.75 31.84
CA TYR A 637 0.54 -7.90 32.60
C TYR A 637 -0.15 -7.24 33.81
N GLY A 638 -0.97 -8.00 34.54
CA GLY A 638 -1.82 -7.52 35.64
C GLY A 638 -2.99 -6.60 35.24
N THR A 639 -3.03 -6.12 33.99
CA THR A 639 -4.08 -5.24 33.44
C THR A 639 -5.30 -6.04 33.04
N SER A 640 -6.47 -5.67 33.57
CA SER A 640 -7.74 -6.33 33.27
C SER A 640 -8.21 -6.08 31.85
N LEU A 641 -8.59 -7.17 31.15
CA LEU A 641 -9.09 -7.07 29.78
C LEU A 641 -10.57 -6.66 29.78
N PRO A 642 -11.00 -5.74 28.89
CA PRO A 642 -12.39 -5.31 28.84
C PRO A 642 -13.28 -6.45 28.34
N LEU A 643 -14.33 -6.73 29.11
CA LEU A 643 -15.42 -7.61 28.69
C LEU A 643 -16.35 -6.82 27.74
N VAL A 644 -16.71 -7.42 26.62
CA VAL A 644 -17.58 -6.79 25.61
C VAL A 644 -18.64 -7.78 25.13
N ASP A 645 -19.78 -7.28 24.64
CA ASP A 645 -20.81 -8.11 23.98
C ASP A 645 -20.54 -8.31 22.49
N LYS A 646 -19.70 -7.44 21.90
CA LYS A 646 -19.43 -7.35 20.47
C LYS A 646 -17.99 -6.89 20.22
N PHE A 647 -17.28 -7.59 19.35
CA PHE A 647 -15.92 -7.23 18.91
C PHE A 647 -15.80 -7.30 17.38
N VAL A 648 -14.86 -6.54 16.78
CA VAL A 648 -14.63 -6.55 15.33
C VAL A 648 -13.25 -7.16 15.02
N TYR A 649 -13.24 -8.47 14.80
CA TYR A 649 -12.03 -9.25 14.46
C TYR A 649 -11.87 -9.35 12.94
N LEU A 650 -10.71 -8.98 12.41
CA LEU A 650 -10.41 -9.00 10.96
C LEU A 650 -11.45 -8.27 10.09
N GLY A 651 -12.03 -7.20 10.66
CA GLY A 651 -13.11 -6.41 10.04
C GLY A 651 -14.49 -7.07 10.10
N MET A 652 -14.65 -8.22 10.74
CA MET A 652 -15.90 -8.96 10.91
C MET A 652 -16.43 -8.87 12.35
N PRO A 653 -17.72 -8.58 12.55
CA PRO A 653 -18.29 -8.42 13.89
C PRO A 653 -18.71 -9.76 14.50
N PHE A 654 -18.10 -10.08 15.64
CA PHE A 654 -18.44 -11.21 16.49
C PHE A 654 -19.31 -10.74 17.67
N VAL A 655 -20.28 -11.58 18.04
CA VAL A 655 -21.10 -11.50 19.24
C VAL A 655 -21.05 -12.85 19.97
N LYS A 656 -21.81 -13.03 21.04
CA LYS A 656 -21.79 -14.24 21.88
C LYS A 656 -21.85 -15.59 21.14
N THR A 657 -22.59 -15.68 20.03
CA THR A 657 -22.74 -16.90 19.20
C THR A 657 -21.80 -16.98 18.00
N GLY A 658 -20.92 -15.99 17.78
CA GLY A 658 -20.03 -15.91 16.62
C GLY A 658 -20.38 -14.75 15.69
N LEU A 659 -20.27 -14.95 14.37
CA LEU A 659 -20.48 -13.91 13.36
C LEU A 659 -21.92 -13.36 13.39
N SER A 660 -22.06 -12.02 13.43
CA SER A 660 -23.35 -11.33 13.45
C SER A 660 -23.64 -10.66 12.11
N ALA A 661 -24.51 -11.27 11.30
CA ALA A 661 -24.92 -10.77 9.99
C ALA A 661 -25.52 -9.34 10.05
N ALA A 662 -26.44 -9.08 11.00
CA ALA A 662 -26.96 -7.73 11.25
C ALA A 662 -25.85 -6.72 11.57
N SER A 663 -24.85 -7.14 12.35
CA SER A 663 -23.71 -6.29 12.67
C SER A 663 -22.82 -6.00 11.46
N VAL A 664 -22.72 -6.90 10.48
CA VAL A 664 -21.97 -6.64 9.23
C VAL A 664 -22.59 -5.45 8.50
N LEU A 665 -23.93 -5.41 8.37
CA LEU A 665 -24.64 -4.34 7.66
C LEU A 665 -24.44 -2.98 8.35
N SER A 666 -24.62 -2.91 9.67
CA SER A 666 -24.37 -1.68 10.44
C SER A 666 -22.90 -1.22 10.35
N LEU A 667 -21.95 -2.14 10.30
CA LEU A 667 -20.51 -1.84 10.18
C LEU A 667 -20.12 -1.34 8.78
N ARG A 668 -20.75 -1.84 7.70
CA ARG A 668 -20.42 -1.42 6.32
C ARG A 668 -21.15 -0.14 5.91
N SER A 669 -22.42 0.03 6.27
CA SER A 669 -23.30 1.07 5.71
C SER A 669 -22.72 2.49 5.74
N PRO A 670 -22.22 3.03 6.88
CA PRO A 670 -21.68 4.40 6.92
C PRO A 670 -20.44 4.56 6.03
N GLY A 671 -19.58 3.53 6.01
CA GLY A 671 -18.35 3.53 5.22
C GLY A 671 -18.59 3.40 3.72
N VAL A 672 -19.64 2.70 3.31
CA VAL A 672 -20.09 2.57 1.91
C VAL A 672 -20.72 3.88 1.45
N LEU A 673 -21.65 4.45 2.21
CA LEU A 673 -22.32 5.71 1.86
C LEU A 673 -21.32 6.88 1.81
N LYS A 674 -20.42 7.04 2.80
CA LYS A 674 -19.37 8.06 2.78
C LYS A 674 -18.46 7.95 1.54
N LEU A 675 -18.16 6.72 1.10
CA LEU A 675 -17.39 6.51 -0.12
C LEU A 675 -18.19 6.90 -1.36
N MET A 676 -19.47 6.53 -1.43
CA MET A 676 -20.33 6.89 -2.56
C MET A 676 -20.55 8.41 -2.65
N SER A 677 -20.70 9.12 -1.53
CA SER A 677 -20.78 10.59 -1.51
C SER A 677 -19.50 11.26 -2.03
N ILE A 678 -18.31 10.77 -1.62
CA ILE A 678 -17.03 11.26 -2.14
C ILE A 678 -16.91 11.00 -3.65
N LEU A 679 -17.33 9.83 -4.11
CA LEU A 679 -17.32 9.50 -5.54
C LEU A 679 -18.31 10.36 -6.34
N ASN A 680 -19.51 10.60 -5.82
CA ASN A 680 -20.50 11.48 -6.43
C ASN A 680 -19.97 12.92 -6.58
N LEU A 681 -19.31 13.47 -5.55
CA LEU A 681 -18.63 14.77 -5.59
C LEU A 681 -17.51 14.85 -6.64
N ILE A 682 -16.84 13.73 -6.94
CA ILE A 682 -15.79 13.61 -7.95
C ILE A 682 -16.34 13.51 -9.38
N GLY A 683 -17.67 13.35 -9.54
CA GLY A 683 -18.35 13.23 -10.83
C GLY A 683 -18.95 11.85 -11.11
N VAL A 684 -18.99 10.92 -10.14
CA VAL A 684 -19.69 9.63 -10.28
C VAL A 684 -21.20 9.83 -10.07
N ASN A 685 -21.77 10.54 -11.05
CA ASN A 685 -23.18 10.92 -11.17
C ASN A 685 -23.49 11.17 -12.66
N ARG A 686 -24.77 11.24 -13.05
CA ARG A 686 -25.18 11.45 -14.47
C ARG A 686 -24.68 12.75 -15.12
N GLN A 687 -24.26 13.76 -14.34
CA GLN A 687 -23.77 15.04 -14.84
C GLN A 687 -22.24 15.06 -15.04
N GLY A 688 -21.50 14.08 -14.47
CA GLY A 688 -20.04 14.01 -14.49
C GLY A 688 -19.47 13.01 -15.48
N PHE A 689 -19.57 11.71 -15.15
CA PHE A 689 -19.07 10.59 -15.96
C PHE A 689 -20.23 9.84 -16.63
N SER A 690 -19.94 9.11 -17.72
CA SER A 690 -20.95 8.23 -18.34
C SER A 690 -21.42 7.13 -17.39
N LEU A 691 -22.60 6.56 -17.68
CA LEU A 691 -23.15 5.46 -16.89
C LEU A 691 -22.24 4.22 -16.89
N LEU A 692 -21.56 3.93 -18.02
CA LEU A 692 -20.57 2.85 -18.13
C LEU A 692 -19.40 3.07 -17.16
N LEU A 693 -18.77 4.25 -17.21
CA LEU A 693 -17.65 4.57 -16.33
C LEU A 693 -18.08 4.62 -14.85
N CYS A 694 -19.25 5.19 -14.55
CA CYS A 694 -19.84 5.18 -13.21
C CYS A 694 -20.03 3.75 -12.67
N SER A 695 -20.58 2.85 -13.50
CA SER A 695 -20.83 1.44 -13.15
C SER A 695 -19.53 0.70 -12.86
N ARG A 696 -18.50 0.88 -13.71
CA ARG A 696 -17.16 0.32 -13.49
C ARG A 696 -16.49 0.89 -12.22
N ILE A 697 -16.65 2.18 -11.93
CA ILE A 697 -16.15 2.80 -10.68
C ILE A 697 -16.89 2.26 -9.45
N TYR A 698 -18.22 2.10 -9.51
CA TYR A 698 -19.01 1.48 -8.45
C TYR A 698 -18.54 0.06 -8.16
N ALA A 699 -18.39 -0.77 -9.21
CA ALA A 699 -17.90 -2.14 -9.13
C ALA A 699 -16.46 -2.23 -8.56
N THR A 700 -15.62 -1.24 -8.83
CA THR A 700 -14.21 -1.23 -8.40
C THR A 700 -14.00 -0.72 -6.96
N PHE A 701 -14.80 0.25 -6.51
CA PHE A 701 -14.54 0.94 -5.23
C PHE A 701 -15.62 0.71 -4.17
N VAL A 702 -16.90 0.71 -4.56
CA VAL A 702 -18.02 0.63 -3.61
C VAL A 702 -18.36 -0.82 -3.32
N ARG A 703 -18.55 -1.61 -4.39
CA ARG A 703 -18.94 -3.02 -4.31
C ARG A 703 -18.01 -3.87 -3.42
N PRO A 704 -16.66 -3.84 -3.52
CA PRO A 704 -15.81 -4.69 -2.68
C PRO A 704 -15.82 -4.30 -1.20
N LYS A 705 -16.06 -3.01 -0.90
CA LYS A 705 -16.19 -2.52 0.49
C LYS A 705 -17.51 -2.96 1.13
N PHE A 706 -18.55 -3.12 0.31
CA PHE A 706 -19.86 -3.61 0.71
C PHE A 706 -19.89 -5.13 0.85
N GLU A 707 -19.33 -5.86 -0.12
CA GLU A 707 -19.35 -7.33 -0.19
C GLU A 707 -18.41 -8.02 0.81
N TYR A 708 -17.40 -7.32 1.36
CA TYR A 708 -16.47 -7.91 2.32
C TYR A 708 -17.19 -8.40 3.59
N GLY A 709 -17.25 -9.73 3.73
CA GLY A 709 -17.90 -10.45 4.82
C GLY A 709 -19.26 -11.08 4.50
N LEU A 710 -19.89 -10.73 3.37
CA LEU A 710 -21.21 -11.27 3.03
C LEU A 710 -21.16 -12.78 2.78
N ALA A 711 -20.14 -13.27 2.06
CA ALA A 711 -20.00 -14.70 1.71
C ALA A 711 -19.87 -15.66 2.90
N ILE A 712 -19.52 -15.17 4.09
CA ILE A 712 -19.36 -15.98 5.32
C ILE A 712 -20.45 -15.68 6.37
N SER A 713 -21.50 -14.95 5.98
CA SER A 713 -22.58 -14.51 6.87
C SER A 713 -23.93 -15.09 6.45
N LYS A 714 -24.71 -15.61 7.40
CA LYS A 714 -26.07 -16.12 7.16
C LYS A 714 -27.08 -14.98 7.37
N PHE A 715 -27.74 -14.54 6.30
CA PHE A 715 -28.71 -13.43 6.33
C PHE A 715 -30.16 -13.92 6.37
N THR A 716 -31.01 -13.20 7.09
CA THR A 716 -32.48 -13.37 6.99
C THR A 716 -33.04 -12.60 5.79
N THR A 717 -34.24 -12.95 5.33
CA THR A 717 -34.94 -12.24 4.23
C THR A 717 -35.09 -10.74 4.51
N ALA A 718 -35.26 -10.33 5.78
CA ALA A 718 -35.30 -8.92 6.16
C ALA A 718 -33.94 -8.22 5.97
N GLN A 719 -32.84 -8.88 6.35
CA GLN A 719 -31.47 -8.37 6.19
C GLN A 719 -31.04 -8.33 4.71
N VAL A 720 -31.48 -9.29 3.88
CA VAL A 720 -31.28 -9.24 2.42
C VAL A 720 -31.97 -8.00 1.83
N LYS A 721 -33.20 -7.68 2.27
CA LYS A 721 -33.87 -6.43 1.87
C LYS A 721 -33.12 -5.17 2.34
N GLU A 722 -32.40 -5.21 3.47
CA GLU A 722 -31.53 -4.09 3.90
C GLU A 722 -30.26 -3.94 3.04
N ILE A 723 -29.62 -5.05 2.69
CA ILE A 723 -28.51 -5.14 1.72
C ILE A 723 -28.93 -4.49 0.40
N GLU A 724 -30.10 -4.88 -0.13
CA GLU A 724 -30.64 -4.34 -1.37
C GLU A 724 -30.97 -2.85 -1.27
N ARG A 725 -31.61 -2.39 -0.19
CA ARG A 725 -31.88 -0.95 0.05
C ARG A 725 -30.59 -0.11 0.08
N LEU A 726 -29.52 -0.62 0.69
CA LEU A 726 -28.23 0.08 0.72
C LEU A 726 -27.61 0.19 -0.68
N GLN A 727 -27.63 -0.90 -1.44
CA GLN A 727 -27.20 -0.91 -2.84
C GLN A 727 -28.05 0.03 -3.69
N ASP A 728 -29.37 0.00 -3.53
CA ASP A 728 -30.32 0.86 -4.25
C ASP A 728 -30.08 2.34 -3.97
N ARG A 729 -29.78 2.71 -2.72
CA ARG A 729 -29.40 4.08 -2.35
C ARG A 729 -28.11 4.49 -3.08
N CYS A 730 -27.10 3.63 -3.14
CA CYS A 730 -25.86 3.93 -3.85
C CYS A 730 -26.05 4.04 -5.38
N LEU A 731 -26.87 3.18 -5.97
CA LEU A 731 -27.21 3.22 -7.40
C LEU A 731 -28.02 4.47 -7.76
N ARG A 732 -28.97 4.91 -6.91
CA ARG A 732 -29.68 6.19 -7.07
C ARG A 732 -28.73 7.37 -7.03
N MET A 733 -27.80 7.40 -6.07
CA MET A 733 -26.73 8.42 -6.02
C MET A 733 -25.84 8.38 -7.27
N MET A 734 -25.54 7.20 -7.82
CA MET A 734 -24.73 7.03 -9.03
C MET A 734 -25.41 7.56 -10.29
N VAL A 735 -26.75 7.49 -10.38
CA VAL A 735 -27.49 8.02 -11.54
C VAL A 735 -28.11 9.40 -11.30
N GLY A 736 -27.96 9.99 -10.11
CA GLY A 736 -28.66 11.22 -9.74
C GLY A 736 -30.19 11.05 -9.68
N GLY A 737 -30.67 9.84 -9.36
CA GLY A 737 -32.09 9.52 -9.25
C GLY A 737 -32.69 10.00 -7.92
N HIS A 738 -33.99 10.26 -7.92
CA HIS A 738 -34.73 10.66 -6.72
C HIS A 738 -34.72 9.53 -5.66
N ALA A 739 -34.96 9.90 -4.40
CA ALA A 739 -35.03 8.95 -3.28
C ALA A 739 -36.10 7.85 -3.45
N THR A 740 -37.06 8.01 -4.37
CA THR A 740 -38.10 7.03 -4.72
C THR A 740 -37.93 6.35 -6.09
N SER A 741 -36.98 6.77 -6.95
CA SER A 741 -36.82 6.23 -8.32
C SER A 741 -36.57 4.72 -8.36
N SER A 742 -37.29 3.98 -9.22
CA SER A 742 -37.09 2.55 -9.42
C SER A 742 -35.65 2.22 -9.82
N THR A 743 -35.06 1.20 -9.19
CA THR A 743 -33.69 0.75 -9.47
C THR A 743 -33.63 -0.47 -10.36
N SER A 744 -34.76 -1.08 -10.75
CA SER A 744 -34.79 -2.28 -11.61
C SER A 744 -34.06 -2.04 -12.93
N VAL A 745 -34.37 -0.92 -13.62
CA VAL A 745 -33.69 -0.53 -14.87
C VAL A 745 -32.19 -0.25 -14.64
N ILE A 746 -31.83 0.38 -13.51
CA ILE A 746 -30.43 0.69 -13.18
C ILE A 746 -29.64 -0.60 -12.91
N LYS A 747 -30.25 -1.57 -12.21
CA LYS A 747 -29.71 -2.91 -11.99
C LYS A 747 -29.52 -3.62 -13.34
N HIS A 748 -30.53 -3.67 -14.21
CA HIS A 748 -30.41 -4.27 -15.54
C HIS A 748 -29.30 -3.63 -16.40
N LEU A 749 -29.22 -2.29 -16.47
CA LEU A 749 -28.15 -1.59 -17.20
C LEU A 749 -26.76 -1.91 -16.63
N TYR A 750 -26.62 -1.96 -15.31
CA TYR A 750 -25.38 -2.36 -14.65
C TYR A 750 -25.00 -3.82 -14.95
N PHE A 751 -25.97 -4.75 -14.93
CA PHE A 751 -25.74 -6.17 -15.20
C PHE A 751 -25.43 -6.45 -16.67
N ALA A 752 -26.15 -5.84 -17.61
CA ALA A 752 -25.88 -5.96 -19.05
C ALA A 752 -24.47 -5.49 -19.44
N ILE A 753 -23.91 -4.52 -18.71
CA ILE A 753 -22.56 -3.99 -18.90
C ILE A 753 -21.45 -4.90 -18.34
N TYR A 754 -21.78 -5.83 -17.43
CA TYR A 754 -20.80 -6.64 -16.68
C TYR A 754 -20.99 -8.17 -16.79
N ALA A 755 -22.02 -8.65 -17.49
CA ALA A 755 -22.26 -10.07 -17.72
C ALA A 755 -21.27 -10.63 -18.76
N SER A 756 -20.32 -11.46 -18.31
CA SER A 756 -19.56 -12.37 -19.17
C SER A 756 -20.40 -13.64 -19.43
N PRO A 757 -20.36 -14.24 -20.65
CA PRO A 757 -21.25 -15.36 -21.01
C PRO A 757 -21.21 -16.56 -20.06
N HIS A 758 -20.08 -16.82 -19.39
CA HIS A 758 -19.91 -17.95 -18.47
C HIS A 758 -20.35 -17.68 -17.01
N ARG A 759 -21.18 -16.65 -16.75
CA ARG A 759 -21.69 -16.33 -15.39
C ARG A 759 -23.21 -16.20 -15.30
N CYS A 760 -23.97 -16.79 -16.23
CA CYS A 760 -25.42 -16.83 -16.19
C CYS A 760 -25.95 -18.00 -15.34
N ALA A 761 -26.33 -17.73 -14.08
CA ALA A 761 -27.25 -18.59 -13.31
C ALA A 761 -27.85 -17.93 -12.03
N TYR A 762 -27.15 -17.00 -11.35
CA TYR A 762 -27.51 -16.62 -9.97
C TYR A 762 -27.38 -15.11 -9.63
N TYR A 763 -28.29 -14.24 -10.10
CA TYR A 763 -28.27 -12.80 -9.73
C TYR A 763 -29.62 -12.09 -9.53
N SER A 764 -30.52 -12.70 -8.74
CA SER A 764 -31.10 -11.96 -7.59
C SER A 764 -30.27 -12.32 -6.35
N PHE A 765 -30.26 -11.51 -5.27
CA PHE A 765 -29.35 -11.77 -4.14
C PHE A 765 -29.65 -13.09 -3.39
N LEU A 766 -30.86 -13.64 -3.59
CA LEU A 766 -31.24 -15.07 -3.60
C LEU A 766 -32.58 -15.19 -4.36
N PRO A 767 -33.00 -16.37 -4.86
CA PRO A 767 -34.35 -16.57 -5.40
C PRO A 767 -35.42 -16.51 -4.31
N SER A 768 -36.67 -16.27 -4.72
CA SER A 768 -37.84 -16.35 -3.85
C SER A 768 -38.03 -17.77 -3.31
N CYS A 769 -37.71 -18.02 -2.03
CA CYS A 769 -38.12 -19.25 -1.36
C CYS A 769 -39.61 -19.22 -1.02
N SER A 770 -40.44 -19.63 -1.98
CA SER A 770 -41.82 -20.07 -1.76
C SER A 770 -42.22 -21.04 -2.88
N LEU A 771 -42.39 -22.32 -2.49
CA LEU A 771 -43.20 -23.40 -3.09
C LEU A 771 -43.62 -23.22 -4.57
N SER A 772 -43.33 -24.18 -5.46
CA SER A 772 -43.83 -25.55 -5.31
C SER A 772 -42.88 -26.63 -5.84
N ALA A 773 -43.04 -27.85 -5.33
CA ALA A 773 -42.53 -29.04 -5.97
C ALA A 773 -43.49 -29.45 -7.11
N SER A 774 -42.98 -29.53 -8.35
CA SER A 774 -43.44 -30.44 -9.42
C SER A 774 -42.67 -30.17 -10.72
N LEU A 775 -42.40 -31.25 -11.47
CA LEU A 775 -42.15 -31.27 -12.92
C LEU A 775 -41.04 -30.36 -13.48
N VAL A 776 -39.86 -30.95 -13.76
CA VAL A 776 -39.32 -31.02 -15.14
C VAL A 776 -38.54 -32.33 -15.28
N SER A 777 -39.02 -33.23 -16.14
CA SER A 777 -38.23 -34.34 -16.70
C SER A 777 -37.35 -33.79 -17.83
N PRO A 778 -36.11 -34.28 -18.04
CA PRO A 778 -35.28 -33.79 -19.13
C PRO A 778 -35.87 -34.20 -20.50
N VAL A 779 -36.27 -33.21 -21.29
CA VAL A 779 -36.44 -33.40 -22.74
C VAL A 779 -35.06 -33.33 -23.35
N ALA A 780 -34.56 -34.47 -23.80
CA ALA A 780 -33.33 -34.58 -24.57
C ALA A 780 -33.52 -34.05 -26.00
N ASP A 781 -32.42 -33.62 -26.61
CA ASP A 781 -32.37 -33.32 -28.04
C ASP A 781 -32.84 -34.52 -28.88
N GLY A 782 -33.73 -34.24 -29.82
CA GLY A 782 -34.08 -35.18 -30.88
C GLY A 782 -33.47 -34.73 -32.19
N LEU A 783 -32.56 -35.53 -32.75
CA LEU A 783 -32.69 -36.00 -34.15
C LEU A 783 -31.72 -37.16 -34.46
N LEU A 784 -32.29 -38.18 -35.11
CA LEU A 784 -31.67 -39.27 -35.89
C LEU A 784 -30.86 -40.37 -35.17
N GLY A 785 -31.34 -41.61 -35.30
CA GLY A 785 -30.54 -42.84 -35.11
C GLY A 785 -31.21 -43.96 -34.32
N ALA A 786 -32.02 -44.81 -34.97
CA ALA A 786 -32.70 -45.93 -34.31
C ALA A 786 -31.88 -47.24 -34.34
N ARG A 787 -31.85 -47.99 -33.22
CA ARG A 787 -32.38 -49.39 -33.11
C ARG A 787 -31.99 -50.11 -31.80
N LEU A 788 -33.04 -50.63 -31.17
CA LEU A 788 -33.15 -51.73 -30.20
C LEU A 788 -31.99 -52.76 -30.14
N SER A 789 -31.56 -53.17 -28.94
CA SER A 789 -32.12 -54.39 -28.30
C SER A 789 -31.67 -54.63 -26.84
N SER A 790 -32.56 -55.31 -26.12
CA SER A 790 -32.57 -55.86 -24.75
C SER A 790 -31.33 -56.61 -24.20
N ASN A 791 -31.08 -56.52 -22.87
CA ASN A 791 -31.29 -57.65 -21.92
C ASN A 791 -30.86 -57.41 -20.44
N HIS A 792 -31.85 -57.37 -19.52
CA HIS A 792 -31.96 -58.16 -18.26
C HIS A 792 -30.91 -58.05 -17.09
N PRO A 793 -31.15 -58.60 -15.85
CA PRO A 793 -31.26 -57.73 -14.65
C PRO A 793 -30.58 -58.22 -13.32
N PHE A 794 -30.99 -57.61 -12.18
CA PHE A 794 -30.73 -57.94 -10.74
C PHE A 794 -29.27 -57.70 -10.24
N ALA A 795 -29.00 -57.18 -9.03
CA ALA A 795 -29.67 -57.34 -7.73
C ALA A 795 -29.40 -56.18 -6.73
N LYS A 796 -30.01 -56.25 -5.53
CA LYS A 796 -29.95 -55.25 -4.44
C LYS A 796 -28.66 -55.35 -3.60
N GLN A 797 -28.13 -54.22 -3.12
CA GLN A 797 -27.75 -54.06 -1.71
C GLN A 797 -27.53 -52.59 -1.30
N SER A 798 -27.75 -52.29 -0.02
CA SER A 798 -27.78 -50.96 0.57
C SER A 798 -26.48 -50.58 1.27
N ALA A 799 -25.90 -49.43 0.93
CA ALA A 799 -24.90 -48.74 1.76
C ALA A 799 -24.91 -47.22 1.50
N LEU A 800 -24.99 -46.44 2.58
CA LEU A 800 -24.81 -44.97 2.56
C LEU A 800 -23.36 -44.63 2.91
N PRO A 801 -22.64 -43.86 2.06
CA PRO A 801 -21.47 -43.10 2.48
C PRO A 801 -21.76 -41.58 2.52
N GLY A 802 -21.06 -40.87 3.42
CA GLY A 802 -21.36 -39.48 3.76
C GLY A 802 -20.95 -38.44 2.70
N PHE A 803 -21.71 -37.34 2.64
CA PHE A 803 -21.43 -36.20 1.77
C PHE A 803 -20.30 -35.31 2.30
N ALA A 804 -19.15 -35.32 1.60
CA ALA A 804 -18.10 -34.32 1.79
C ALA A 804 -18.43 -33.03 1.01
N PHE A 805 -18.72 -31.93 1.70
CA PHE A 805 -18.92 -30.62 1.06
C PHE A 805 -17.59 -29.91 0.78
N SER A 806 -17.07 -30.07 -0.44
CA SER A 806 -16.01 -29.21 -0.97
C SER A 806 -16.58 -27.86 -1.38
N CYS A 807 -16.30 -26.80 -0.59
CA CYS A 807 -16.82 -25.46 -0.84
C CYS A 807 -15.79 -24.58 -1.58
N SER A 808 -15.88 -24.56 -2.90
CA SER A 808 -15.00 -23.79 -3.78
C SER A 808 -15.29 -22.27 -3.71
N VAL A 809 -14.59 -21.56 -2.82
CA VAL A 809 -14.67 -20.10 -2.73
C VAL A 809 -14.04 -19.44 -3.96
N LEU A 810 -14.88 -19.01 -4.90
CA LEU A 810 -14.46 -18.30 -6.12
C LEU A 810 -13.82 -16.96 -5.79
N ARG A 811 -12.58 -16.78 -6.25
CA ARG A 811 -11.75 -15.59 -5.95
C ARG A 811 -11.95 -14.49 -6.99
N TYR A 812 -11.84 -13.25 -6.55
CA TYR A 812 -11.44 -12.15 -7.43
C TYR A 812 -9.90 -12.08 -7.48
N SER A 813 -9.32 -12.68 -8.52
CA SER A 813 -7.96 -12.35 -8.96
C SER A 813 -7.98 -11.08 -9.80
N ALA A 814 -6.90 -10.30 -9.76
CA ALA A 814 -6.69 -9.13 -10.61
C ALA A 814 -5.42 -9.31 -11.47
N GLN A 815 -5.26 -10.49 -12.07
CA GLN A 815 -4.12 -10.84 -12.92
C GLN A 815 -4.48 -11.22 -14.37
N ASP A 816 -5.75 -11.49 -14.69
CA ASP A 816 -6.15 -11.97 -16.01
C ASP A 816 -6.54 -10.81 -16.96
N LEU A 817 -5.52 -10.10 -17.47
CA LEU A 817 -5.61 -9.19 -18.62
C LEU A 817 -4.36 -9.29 -19.49
N LEU A 818 -4.23 -10.42 -20.19
CA LEU A 818 -3.45 -10.54 -21.43
C LEU A 818 -4.38 -11.16 -22.48
N PRO A 819 -4.42 -10.66 -23.73
CA PRO A 819 -5.13 -11.32 -24.82
C PRO A 819 -4.39 -12.60 -25.23
N PRO A 820 -5.09 -13.59 -25.82
CA PRO A 820 -4.40 -14.72 -26.44
C PRO A 820 -3.54 -14.22 -27.60
N VAL A 821 -2.30 -14.69 -27.66
CA VAL A 821 -1.48 -14.63 -28.86
C VAL A 821 -1.93 -15.76 -29.77
N SER A 822 -2.33 -15.43 -30.99
CA SER A 822 -2.51 -16.34 -32.11
C SER A 822 -1.16 -16.77 -32.68
#